data_AF-A0A356B0H3-F1
#
_entry.id   AF-A0A356B0H3-F1
#
_cell.length_a   1.000
_cell.length_b   1.000
_cell.length_c   1.000
_cell.angle_alpha   90.00
_cell.angle_beta   90.00
_cell.angle_gamma   90.00
#
_symmetry.space_group_name_H-M   'P 1'
#
loop_
_entity.id
_entity.type
_entity.pdbx_description
1 polymer ?
#
loop_
_entity_poly.entity_id
_entity_poly.type
_entity_poly.pdbx_seq_one_letter_code
_entity_poly.pdbx_strand_id
1 'polypeptide(L)'
;IKATFFSAGHILGASSIYLTSDEGSFFYSGDFSITPQLTVEGAAIPKLRPDVAVFESTYGDRLHSNRQGEEKRLVDTVRKVIEEKGKILIPAFALGRAQEVILILKRAISKKELPEFPVYIDGMVKDVCTIYENHPNYLRNTHMKKLLKGNHIFTDDCVVKVSDHAMRKKIMESSEPCCIISSSGMLTGGPSQEYAKHLFSQENSFIAITGYQDEEAPGRNLLALADDESEEKLFTLDGVSYNVKCGIGKYGLSAHADKSQITSLVTNMAPRRIFFNHGEAKVIAGLASDVAKEMYAQIEVPSNNEVFEMNIRNPRKQLQREKLVSMGRHDELTSEKLQDLRQYIVNKLDVKKGYTVEELFELWHGTDFNQEQLKCLNRLLNQSVYFKHDYKRTYIFHPATDDEIVETKDSGVMEINEMLSYANEHFPKETGLYKTGARFDEKMAILNFNYPLMVKAKYTLLIDEFEQKTGWSVEINDYCNVNAAKMLITELLDIHRLIPGKVSYYHDTDSFVVKVSELMQEESIANRFYELTGMTLKLEKEKAVFINRQDLGQPGQPMEQNEAFKLIDLYFKDKDHQIYRKSIKKNGSQKYIELSFITGQIGKRYEEQIRKLAETTGWEITINSMANNFELNALARQLLARYSVEEFGKISFLPGENSMKVKDVKTSDEVKNLIKADFLEATGITIAL
;
A
#
# COMPACT_ATOMS: atom_id res chain seq x y z
N ILE A 1 -28.12 32.92 -15.21
CA ILE A 1 -27.26 32.22 -14.23
C ILE A 1 -26.61 31.02 -14.94
N LYS A 2 -25.29 30.87 -14.85
CA LYS A 2 -24.54 29.71 -15.37
C LYS A 2 -24.08 28.86 -14.19
N ALA A 3 -24.31 27.55 -14.25
CA ALA A 3 -23.82 26.59 -13.27
C ALA A 3 -22.67 25.76 -13.87
N THR A 4 -21.60 25.60 -13.10
CA THR A 4 -20.46 24.73 -13.43
C THR A 4 -20.25 23.75 -12.28
N PHE A 5 -20.13 22.46 -12.60
CA PHE A 5 -19.89 21.41 -11.61
C PHE A 5 -18.42 20.98 -11.69
N PHE A 6 -17.79 20.87 -10.52
CA PHE A 6 -16.42 20.37 -10.36
C PHE A 6 -16.44 19.12 -9.49
N SER A 7 -15.58 18.14 -9.78
CA SER A 7 -15.45 16.95 -8.92
C SER A 7 -15.06 17.36 -7.51
N ALA A 8 -15.84 16.92 -6.52
CA ALA A 8 -15.59 17.16 -5.10
C ALA A 8 -14.73 16.06 -4.45
N GLY A 9 -14.49 14.93 -5.11
CA GLY A 9 -13.63 13.85 -4.61
C GLY A 9 -14.11 13.12 -3.35
N HIS A 10 -15.36 13.35 -2.92
CA HIS A 10 -15.96 12.72 -1.74
C HIS A 10 -16.54 11.32 -2.00
N ILE A 11 -17.36 11.18 -3.03
CA ILE A 11 -17.94 9.91 -3.50
C ILE A 11 -18.13 9.98 -5.02
N LEU A 12 -18.55 8.87 -5.64
CA LEU A 12 -18.86 8.84 -7.07
C LEU A 12 -19.88 9.92 -7.43
N GLY A 13 -19.53 10.79 -8.38
CA GLY A 13 -20.41 11.87 -8.83
C GLY A 13 -20.52 13.08 -7.90
N ALA A 14 -19.87 13.06 -6.72
CA ALA A 14 -19.85 14.19 -5.81
C ALA A 14 -19.30 15.44 -6.52
N SER A 15 -20.04 16.54 -6.42
CA SER A 15 -19.73 17.74 -7.17
C SER A 15 -19.85 19.00 -6.31
N SER A 16 -18.84 19.86 -6.41
CA SER A 16 -18.94 21.26 -5.99
C SER A 16 -19.58 22.06 -7.11
N ILE A 17 -20.43 23.02 -6.76
CA ILE A 17 -21.14 23.85 -7.73
C ILE A 17 -20.63 25.28 -7.69
N TYR A 18 -20.40 25.84 -8.87
CA TYR A 18 -20.00 27.22 -9.07
C TYR A 18 -21.01 27.94 -9.97
N LEU A 19 -21.69 28.92 -9.39
CA LEU A 19 -22.71 29.72 -10.03
C LEU A 19 -22.12 31.07 -10.42
N THR A 20 -22.35 31.51 -11.65
CA THR A 20 -21.98 32.84 -12.12
C THR A 20 -23.16 33.54 -12.80
N SER A 21 -23.23 34.85 -12.62
CA SER A 21 -24.21 35.74 -13.24
C SER A 21 -23.63 37.15 -13.34
N ASP A 22 -24.37 38.06 -13.96
CA ASP A 22 -24.01 39.47 -14.02
C ASP A 22 -24.06 40.13 -12.63
N GLU A 23 -24.82 39.56 -11.69
CA GLU A 23 -24.95 40.02 -10.31
C GLU A 23 -23.79 39.57 -9.41
N GLY A 24 -23.01 38.55 -9.80
CA GLY A 24 -21.97 37.99 -8.95
C GLY A 24 -21.72 36.50 -9.14
N SER A 25 -20.84 35.96 -8.30
CA SER A 25 -20.49 34.55 -8.29
C SER A 25 -20.59 33.90 -6.91
N PHE A 26 -21.06 32.66 -6.91
CA PHE A 26 -21.31 31.87 -5.72
C PHE A 26 -20.69 30.48 -5.88
N PHE A 27 -19.95 30.04 -4.86
CA PHE A 27 -19.40 28.69 -4.80
C PHE A 27 -20.01 27.91 -3.65
N TYR A 28 -20.35 26.65 -3.87
CA TYR A 28 -20.72 25.73 -2.81
C TYR A 28 -19.92 24.45 -2.96
N SER A 29 -19.18 24.09 -1.90
CA SER A 29 -18.32 22.92 -1.92
C SER A 29 -19.11 21.61 -2.00
N GLY A 30 -20.27 21.56 -1.35
CA GLY A 30 -20.85 20.29 -0.89
C GLY A 30 -19.87 19.56 0.02
N ASP A 31 -20.06 18.25 0.18
CA ASP A 31 -19.05 17.40 0.83
C ASP A 31 -17.91 17.13 -0.16
N PHE A 32 -16.67 17.36 0.27
CA PHE A 32 -15.50 17.24 -0.59
C PHE A 32 -14.32 16.61 0.15
N SER A 33 -13.38 16.06 -0.61
CA SER A 33 -12.07 15.64 -0.11
C SER A 33 -11.01 15.94 -1.15
N ILE A 34 -9.96 16.65 -0.74
CA ILE A 34 -8.82 16.94 -1.61
C ILE A 34 -7.96 15.69 -1.77
N THR A 35 -7.88 14.85 -0.74
CA THR A 35 -7.14 13.59 -0.80
C THR A 35 -7.85 12.58 -1.69
N PRO A 36 -7.15 11.99 -2.68
CA PRO A 36 -7.70 10.92 -3.49
C PRO A 36 -8.05 9.68 -2.66
N GLN A 37 -9.20 9.07 -2.95
CA GLN A 37 -9.69 7.83 -2.31
C GLN A 37 -9.47 6.63 -3.21
N LEU A 38 -9.58 5.37 -2.77
CA LEU A 38 -9.29 4.24 -3.67
C LEU A 38 -10.22 4.20 -4.89
N THR A 39 -11.49 4.57 -4.69
CA THR A 39 -12.54 4.56 -5.72
C THR A 39 -12.47 5.77 -6.66
N VAL A 40 -12.35 6.98 -6.11
CA VAL A 40 -12.45 8.27 -6.84
C VAL A 40 -11.20 9.11 -6.67
N GLU A 41 -10.93 9.97 -7.64
CA GLU A 41 -9.87 10.98 -7.53
C GLU A 41 -10.25 12.05 -6.49
N GLY A 42 -9.25 12.83 -6.03
CA GLY A 42 -9.50 13.96 -5.13
C GLY A 42 -10.23 15.11 -5.82
N ALA A 43 -10.68 16.09 -5.03
CA ALA A 43 -11.34 17.28 -5.53
C ALA A 43 -10.49 18.00 -6.60
N ALA A 44 -11.09 18.27 -7.75
CA ALA A 44 -10.43 18.89 -8.90
C ALA A 44 -11.06 20.26 -9.17
N ILE A 45 -10.91 21.16 -8.20
CA ILE A 45 -11.51 22.50 -8.26
C ILE A 45 -10.44 23.49 -8.75
N PRO A 46 -10.67 24.20 -9.87
CA PRO A 46 -9.70 25.18 -10.37
C PRO A 46 -9.60 26.38 -9.41
N LYS A 47 -8.62 27.25 -9.65
CA LYS A 47 -8.56 28.51 -8.90
C LYS A 47 -9.76 29.38 -9.28
N LEU A 48 -10.70 29.53 -8.35
CA LEU A 48 -11.88 30.38 -8.49
C LEU A 48 -11.72 31.66 -7.66
N ARG A 49 -12.51 32.69 -7.95
CA ARG A 49 -12.58 33.92 -7.14
C ARG A 49 -14.05 34.29 -6.85
N PRO A 50 -14.81 33.42 -6.17
CA PRO A 50 -16.20 33.69 -5.85
C PRO A 50 -16.35 35.01 -5.06
N ASP A 51 -17.48 35.68 -5.23
CA ASP A 51 -17.90 36.74 -4.31
C ASP A 51 -18.30 36.11 -2.96
N VAL A 52 -19.06 35.02 -3.02
CA VAL A 52 -19.60 34.28 -1.88
C VAL A 52 -19.24 32.81 -2.00
N ALA A 53 -18.80 32.18 -0.91
CA ALA A 53 -18.55 30.75 -0.88
C ALA A 53 -19.10 30.09 0.38
N VAL A 54 -19.64 28.89 0.22
CA VAL A 54 -20.14 28.03 1.30
C VAL A 54 -19.30 26.75 1.34
N PHE A 55 -18.79 26.39 2.50
CA PHE A 55 -17.93 25.22 2.72
C PHE A 55 -18.48 24.29 3.80
N GLU A 56 -18.36 22.98 3.60
CA GLU A 56 -18.60 21.99 4.67
C GLU A 56 -17.59 22.14 5.83
N SER A 57 -17.95 21.62 6.99
CA SER A 57 -17.17 21.74 8.23
C SER A 57 -17.12 20.45 9.04
N THR A 58 -17.39 19.30 8.41
CA THR A 58 -17.56 18.00 9.11
C THR A 58 -16.35 17.67 10.01
N TYR A 59 -15.14 17.98 9.56
CA TYR A 59 -13.89 17.79 10.32
C TYR A 59 -13.08 19.09 10.48
N GLY A 60 -13.77 20.24 10.64
CA GLY A 60 -13.13 21.55 10.83
C GLY A 60 -12.27 21.68 12.10
N ASP A 61 -12.39 20.75 13.05
CA ASP A 61 -11.65 20.69 14.32
C ASP A 61 -10.51 19.67 14.31
N ARG A 62 -10.39 18.85 13.26
CA ARG A 62 -9.48 17.70 13.22
C ARG A 62 -8.56 17.74 12.02
N LEU A 63 -7.35 17.24 12.21
CA LEU A 63 -6.50 16.77 11.12
C LEU A 63 -6.77 15.29 10.93
N HIS A 64 -6.69 14.80 9.69
CA HIS A 64 -6.84 13.37 9.47
C HIS A 64 -5.79 12.58 10.28
N SER A 65 -6.23 11.51 10.94
CA SER A 65 -5.34 10.43 11.34
C SER A 65 -4.60 9.91 10.11
N ASN A 66 -3.40 9.35 10.26
CA ASN A 66 -2.70 8.71 9.15
C ASN A 66 -3.62 7.62 8.56
N ARG A 67 -4.27 7.92 7.42
CA ARG A 67 -5.24 7.04 6.77
C ARG A 67 -4.64 5.66 6.49
N GLN A 68 -3.36 5.61 6.15
CA GLN A 68 -2.64 4.35 5.94
C GLN A 68 -2.54 3.54 7.24
N GLY A 69 -2.37 4.22 8.39
CA GLY A 69 -2.41 3.60 9.71
C GLY A 69 -3.79 3.02 10.04
N GLU A 70 -4.87 3.75 9.74
CA GLU A 70 -6.25 3.28 9.94
C GLU A 70 -6.62 2.11 9.01
N GLU A 71 -6.21 2.18 7.73
CA GLU A 71 -6.34 1.07 6.79
C GLU A 71 -5.61 -0.16 7.29
N LYS A 72 -4.38 0.00 7.78
CA LYS A 72 -3.60 -1.09 8.37
C LYS A 72 -4.27 -1.66 9.61
N ARG A 73 -4.78 -0.82 10.52
CA ARG A 73 -5.48 -1.26 11.73
C ARG A 73 -6.73 -2.08 11.40
N LEU A 74 -7.50 -1.66 10.38
CA LEU A 74 -8.65 -2.44 9.90
C LEU A 74 -8.21 -3.79 9.34
N VAL A 75 -7.19 -3.80 8.46
CA VAL A 75 -6.64 -5.04 7.87
C VAL A 75 -6.12 -5.99 8.95
N ASP A 76 -5.39 -5.47 9.95
CA ASP A 76 -4.86 -6.27 11.05
C ASP A 76 -5.98 -6.87 11.92
N THR A 77 -7.07 -6.13 12.12
CA THR A 77 -8.25 -6.65 12.84
C THR A 77 -8.95 -7.74 12.04
N VAL A 78 -9.18 -7.51 10.74
CA VAL A 78 -9.76 -8.51 9.84
C VAL A 78 -8.92 -9.78 9.85
N ARG A 79 -7.59 -9.65 9.76
CA ARG A 79 -6.67 -10.79 9.84
C ARG A 79 -6.89 -11.61 11.11
N LYS A 80 -6.87 -10.95 12.27
CA LYS A 80 -7.05 -11.60 13.57
C LYS A 80 -8.36 -12.40 13.62
N VAL A 81 -9.48 -11.76 13.23
CA VAL A 81 -10.81 -12.39 13.28
C VAL A 81 -10.90 -13.61 12.37
N ILE A 82 -10.35 -13.49 11.14
CA ILE A 82 -10.36 -14.60 10.18
C ILE A 82 -9.45 -15.76 10.64
N GLU A 83 -8.29 -15.46 11.24
CA GLU A 83 -7.39 -16.46 11.84
C GLU A 83 -8.04 -17.18 13.03
N GLU A 84 -8.82 -16.47 13.85
CA GLU A 84 -9.61 -17.00 14.96
C GLU A 84 -10.91 -17.69 14.53
N LYS A 85 -11.06 -17.95 13.22
CA LYS A 85 -12.23 -18.61 12.60
C LYS A 85 -13.56 -17.91 12.90
N GLY A 86 -13.52 -16.60 13.11
CA GLY A 86 -14.68 -15.76 13.38
C GLY A 86 -15.22 -15.07 12.13
N LYS A 87 -16.29 -14.30 12.33
CA LYS A 87 -16.88 -13.45 11.28
C LYS A 87 -16.70 -11.98 11.65
N ILE A 88 -16.41 -11.16 10.66
CA ILE A 88 -16.34 -9.71 10.83
C ILE A 88 -17.43 -9.01 10.02
N LEU A 89 -18.26 -8.23 10.69
CA LEU A 89 -19.24 -7.35 10.06
C LEU A 89 -18.68 -5.93 9.97
N ILE A 90 -18.73 -5.37 8.77
CA ILE A 90 -18.44 -3.96 8.51
C ILE A 90 -19.74 -3.30 8.03
N PRO A 91 -20.54 -2.71 8.95
CA PRO A 91 -21.68 -1.93 8.53
C PRO A 91 -21.19 -0.68 7.80
N ALA A 92 -21.67 -0.48 6.58
CA ALA A 92 -21.26 0.64 5.74
C ALA A 92 -22.45 1.27 5.02
N PHE A 93 -22.35 2.58 4.76
CA PHE A 93 -23.27 3.24 3.84
C PHE A 93 -23.11 2.61 2.44
N ALA A 94 -24.24 2.42 1.77
CA ALA A 94 -24.28 1.73 0.48
C ALA A 94 -23.46 2.44 -0.60
N LEU A 95 -23.37 3.77 -0.50
CA LEU A 95 -22.63 4.65 -1.39
C LEU A 95 -21.41 5.24 -0.67
N GLY A 96 -20.23 5.12 -1.28
CA GLY A 96 -18.97 5.63 -0.76
C GLY A 96 -18.21 4.62 0.09
N ARG A 97 -18.55 4.53 1.38
CA ARG A 97 -17.75 3.80 2.38
C ARG A 97 -17.59 2.31 2.05
N ALA A 98 -18.66 1.65 1.63
CA ALA A 98 -18.60 0.22 1.34
C ALA A 98 -17.62 -0.08 0.21
N GLN A 99 -17.64 0.71 -0.87
CA GLN A 99 -16.75 0.55 -2.01
C GLN A 99 -15.28 0.79 -1.64
N GLU A 100 -14.99 1.77 -0.79
CA GLU A 100 -13.65 1.99 -0.24
C GLU A 100 -13.14 0.77 0.54
N VAL A 101 -13.96 0.25 1.46
CA VAL A 101 -13.58 -0.92 2.28
C VAL A 101 -13.34 -2.15 1.42
N ILE A 102 -14.20 -2.40 0.42
CA ILE A 102 -14.01 -3.50 -0.53
C ILE A 102 -12.63 -3.40 -1.18
N LEU A 103 -12.25 -2.22 -1.69
CA LEU A 103 -10.95 -2.02 -2.33
C LEU A 103 -9.77 -2.13 -1.36
N ILE A 104 -9.93 -1.69 -0.09
CA ILE A 104 -8.91 -1.87 0.96
C ILE A 104 -8.64 -3.37 1.17
N LEU A 105 -9.70 -4.17 1.35
CA LEU A 105 -9.57 -5.61 1.59
C LEU A 105 -9.01 -6.34 0.36
N LYS A 106 -9.51 -6.04 -0.84
CA LYS A 106 -8.98 -6.61 -2.09
C LYS A 106 -7.49 -6.29 -2.26
N ARG A 107 -7.07 -5.05 -1.96
CA ARG A 107 -5.66 -4.66 -2.03
C ARG A 107 -4.83 -5.45 -1.01
N ALA A 108 -5.31 -5.64 0.21
CA ALA A 108 -4.64 -6.41 1.25
C ALA A 108 -4.53 -7.90 0.89
N ILE A 109 -5.59 -8.51 0.35
CA ILE A 109 -5.58 -9.89 -0.17
C ILE A 109 -4.58 -10.02 -1.32
N SER A 110 -4.63 -9.12 -2.31
CA SER A 110 -3.71 -9.12 -3.46
C SER A 110 -2.24 -8.97 -3.06
N LYS A 111 -1.96 -8.20 -1.99
CA LYS A 111 -0.62 -8.06 -1.41
C LYS A 111 -0.22 -9.19 -0.46
N LYS A 112 -1.11 -10.16 -0.22
CA LYS A 112 -0.94 -11.25 0.75
C LYS A 112 -0.76 -10.76 2.19
N GLU A 113 -1.25 -9.56 2.49
CA GLU A 113 -1.38 -9.08 3.87
C GLU A 113 -2.56 -9.77 4.56
N LEU A 114 -3.56 -10.20 3.80
CA LEU A 114 -4.65 -11.07 4.24
C LEU A 114 -4.61 -12.39 3.47
N PRO A 115 -5.01 -13.52 4.10
CA PRO A 115 -5.29 -14.75 3.36
C PRO A 115 -6.49 -14.54 2.42
N GLU A 116 -6.69 -15.45 1.48
CA GLU A 116 -7.94 -15.49 0.71
C GLU A 116 -9.06 -16.02 1.62
N PHE A 117 -10.16 -15.28 1.70
CA PHE A 117 -11.36 -15.65 2.45
C PHE A 117 -12.57 -14.95 1.81
N PRO A 118 -13.79 -15.48 2.02
CA PRO A 118 -14.99 -14.89 1.43
C PRO A 118 -15.31 -13.53 2.06
N VAL A 119 -15.44 -12.52 1.20
CA VAL A 119 -15.96 -11.19 1.52
C VAL A 119 -17.35 -11.08 0.88
N TYR A 120 -18.40 -11.09 1.70
CA TYR A 120 -19.77 -10.94 1.23
C TYR A 120 -20.19 -9.49 1.19
N ILE A 121 -20.80 -9.06 0.09
CA ILE A 121 -21.44 -7.75 -0.04
C ILE A 121 -22.97 -7.90 -0.11
N ASP A 122 -23.68 -7.22 0.79
CA ASP A 122 -25.13 -7.37 0.96
C ASP A 122 -25.85 -6.02 1.13
N GLY A 123 -27.18 -6.04 1.05
CA GLY A 123 -28.02 -4.86 1.00
C GLY A 123 -27.77 -4.05 -0.27
N MET A 124 -27.95 -2.74 -0.18
CA MET A 124 -27.81 -1.83 -1.33
C MET A 124 -26.36 -1.70 -1.82
N VAL A 125 -25.37 -2.20 -1.07
CA VAL A 125 -23.95 -2.17 -1.45
C VAL A 125 -23.73 -2.83 -2.80
N LYS A 126 -24.37 -3.99 -3.04
CA LYS A 126 -24.19 -4.77 -4.27
C LYS A 126 -24.67 -4.04 -5.53
N ASP A 127 -25.76 -3.29 -5.39
CA ASP A 127 -26.38 -2.52 -6.48
C ASP A 127 -25.58 -1.24 -6.73
N VAL A 128 -25.12 -0.57 -5.67
CA VAL A 128 -24.27 0.61 -5.81
C VAL A 128 -22.91 0.26 -6.41
N CYS A 129 -22.32 -0.89 -6.11
CA CYS A 129 -21.12 -1.37 -6.82
C CYS A 129 -21.36 -1.46 -8.33
N THR A 130 -22.53 -1.93 -8.77
CA THR A 130 -22.90 -1.94 -10.20
C THR A 130 -23.05 -0.52 -10.76
N ILE A 131 -23.60 0.43 -9.99
CA ILE A 131 -23.69 1.84 -10.40
C ILE A 131 -22.28 2.43 -10.64
N TYR A 132 -21.32 2.18 -9.75
CA TYR A 132 -19.93 2.62 -9.94
C TYR A 132 -19.32 2.05 -11.23
N GLU A 133 -19.52 0.75 -11.48
CA GLU A 133 -18.99 0.08 -12.67
C GLU A 133 -19.60 0.63 -13.97
N ASN A 134 -20.86 1.08 -13.93
CA ASN A 134 -21.55 1.70 -15.07
C ASN A 134 -21.15 3.16 -15.31
N HIS A 135 -20.40 3.80 -14.41
CA HIS A 135 -19.99 5.20 -14.51
C HIS A 135 -18.46 5.35 -14.44
N PRO A 136 -17.70 4.72 -15.35
CA PRO A 136 -16.24 4.61 -15.26
C PRO A 136 -15.51 5.95 -15.31
N ASN A 137 -16.11 6.97 -15.93
CA ASN A 137 -15.54 8.33 -16.04
C ASN A 137 -15.42 9.06 -14.69
N TYR A 138 -16.12 8.60 -13.66
CA TYR A 138 -16.09 9.20 -12.32
C TYR A 138 -15.19 8.41 -11.35
N LEU A 139 -14.60 7.31 -11.81
CA LEU A 139 -13.67 6.51 -11.02
C LEU A 139 -12.23 6.98 -11.24
N ARG A 140 -11.32 6.52 -10.37
CA ARG A 140 -9.90 6.63 -10.66
C ARG A 140 -9.54 6.02 -12.02
N ASN A 141 -8.58 6.64 -12.69
CA ASN A 141 -8.10 6.21 -14.01
C ASN A 141 -7.67 4.74 -14.07
N THR A 142 -7.11 4.21 -12.98
CA THR A 142 -6.71 2.80 -12.87
C THR A 142 -7.91 1.85 -12.92
N HIS A 143 -9.02 2.20 -12.28
CA HIS A 143 -10.26 1.41 -12.25
C HIS A 143 -11.03 1.54 -13.57
N MET A 144 -11.12 2.75 -14.12
CA MET A 144 -11.68 2.99 -15.46
C MET A 144 -11.01 2.09 -16.51
N LYS A 145 -9.67 2.06 -16.55
CA LYS A 145 -8.91 1.22 -17.49
C LYS A 145 -9.18 -0.27 -17.31
N LYS A 146 -9.44 -0.75 -16.08
CA LYS A 146 -9.78 -2.15 -15.82
C LYS A 146 -11.17 -2.51 -16.36
N LEU A 147 -12.15 -1.63 -16.14
CA LEU A 147 -13.51 -1.78 -16.64
C LEU A 147 -13.56 -1.78 -18.16
N LEU A 148 -12.83 -0.88 -18.81
CA LEU A 148 -12.73 -0.83 -20.28
C LEU A 148 -12.11 -2.10 -20.89
N LYS A 149 -11.36 -2.88 -20.10
CA LYS A 149 -10.82 -4.19 -20.48
C LYS A 149 -11.76 -5.35 -20.14
N GLY A 150 -12.99 -5.07 -19.68
CA GLY A 150 -14.00 -6.08 -19.31
C GLY A 150 -13.82 -6.70 -17.92
N ASN A 151 -13.02 -6.09 -17.04
CA ASN A 151 -12.84 -6.61 -15.67
C ASN A 151 -13.75 -5.88 -14.66
N HIS A 152 -14.22 -6.60 -13.65
CA HIS A 152 -14.92 -6.01 -12.51
C HIS A 152 -13.94 -5.41 -11.49
N ILE A 153 -14.38 -4.39 -10.74
CA ILE A 153 -13.51 -3.71 -9.76
C ILE A 153 -13.86 -4.08 -8.33
N PHE A 154 -15.14 -4.37 -8.03
CA PHE A 154 -15.57 -4.71 -6.68
C PHE A 154 -15.67 -6.21 -6.46
N THR A 155 -16.20 -6.95 -7.44
CA THR A 155 -16.40 -8.40 -7.32
C THR A 155 -15.28 -9.21 -7.98
N ASP A 156 -15.01 -10.38 -7.42
CA ASP A 156 -14.15 -11.45 -7.94
C ASP A 156 -14.45 -12.74 -7.15
N ASP A 157 -13.59 -13.74 -7.25
CA ASP A 157 -13.75 -15.03 -6.55
C ASP A 157 -13.77 -14.89 -5.02
N CYS A 158 -13.12 -13.85 -4.47
CA CYS A 158 -13.13 -13.58 -3.04
C CYS A 158 -14.30 -12.68 -2.61
N VAL A 159 -14.73 -11.75 -3.45
CA VAL A 159 -15.78 -10.77 -3.11
C VAL A 159 -17.11 -11.12 -3.81
N VAL A 160 -18.03 -11.67 -3.03
CA VAL A 160 -19.27 -12.31 -3.52
C VAL A 160 -20.51 -11.48 -3.16
N LYS A 161 -21.39 -11.25 -4.14
CA LYS A 161 -22.70 -10.61 -3.93
C LYS A 161 -23.67 -11.59 -3.27
N VAL A 162 -24.32 -11.18 -2.18
CA VAL A 162 -25.41 -11.96 -1.58
C VAL A 162 -26.66 -11.84 -2.45
N SER A 163 -27.09 -12.97 -3.02
CA SER A 163 -28.22 -13.01 -3.98
C SER A 163 -29.56 -12.78 -3.30
N ASP A 164 -29.81 -13.49 -2.21
CA ASP A 164 -31.12 -13.62 -1.59
C ASP A 164 -31.03 -13.90 -0.08
N HIS A 165 -32.19 -13.95 0.56
CA HIS A 165 -32.31 -14.21 2.00
C HIS A 165 -31.86 -15.62 2.39
N ALA A 166 -31.98 -16.62 1.51
CA ALA A 166 -31.55 -17.98 1.82
C ALA A 166 -30.02 -18.06 1.88
N MET A 167 -29.32 -17.38 0.97
CA MET A 167 -27.86 -17.23 1.01
C MET A 167 -27.42 -16.49 2.27
N ARG A 168 -28.07 -15.38 2.62
CA ARG A 168 -27.80 -14.65 3.88
C ARG A 168 -27.90 -15.55 5.11
N LYS A 169 -28.98 -16.32 5.21
CA LYS A 169 -29.19 -17.26 6.31
C LYS A 169 -28.07 -18.30 6.39
N LYS A 170 -27.67 -18.87 5.25
CA LYS A 170 -26.53 -19.79 5.17
C LYS A 170 -25.21 -19.14 5.63
N ILE A 171 -24.96 -17.88 5.26
CA ILE A 171 -23.75 -17.16 5.69
C ILE A 171 -23.73 -16.99 7.21
N MET A 172 -24.86 -16.63 7.82
CA MET A 172 -24.96 -16.48 9.27
C MET A 172 -24.70 -17.82 9.99
N GLU A 173 -25.41 -18.88 9.57
CA GLU A 173 -25.37 -20.21 10.18
C GLU A 173 -24.07 -21.00 9.90
N SER A 174 -23.32 -20.62 8.86
CA SER A 174 -22.05 -21.27 8.52
C SER A 174 -21.00 -21.10 9.62
N SER A 175 -20.16 -22.10 9.85
CA SER A 175 -18.97 -21.98 10.71
C SER A 175 -17.76 -21.38 10.01
N GLU A 176 -17.84 -21.13 8.70
CA GLU A 176 -16.71 -20.61 7.91
C GLU A 176 -16.43 -19.14 8.26
N PRO A 177 -15.15 -18.75 8.42
CA PRO A 177 -14.78 -17.36 8.65
C PRO A 177 -15.03 -16.52 7.39
N CYS A 178 -15.60 -15.34 7.57
CA CYS A 178 -15.88 -14.43 6.47
C CYS A 178 -15.91 -12.98 6.93
N CYS A 179 -15.79 -12.06 5.96
CA CYS A 179 -16.11 -10.65 6.15
C CYS A 179 -17.44 -10.33 5.47
N ILE A 180 -18.28 -9.55 6.14
CA ILE A 180 -19.58 -9.14 5.63
C ILE A 180 -19.60 -7.62 5.59
N ILE A 181 -19.73 -7.04 4.39
CA ILE A 181 -19.88 -5.60 4.18
C ILE A 181 -21.33 -5.36 3.78
N SER A 182 -22.09 -4.71 4.65
CA SER A 182 -23.54 -4.58 4.47
C SER A 182 -24.07 -3.22 4.88
N SER A 183 -25.10 -2.76 4.18
CA SER A 183 -25.95 -1.65 4.61
C SER A 183 -26.98 -2.11 5.65
N SER A 184 -27.47 -1.25 6.54
CA SER A 184 -27.12 0.18 6.73
C SER A 184 -25.85 0.41 7.56
N GLY A 185 -25.14 1.51 7.30
CA GLY A 185 -23.87 1.85 7.95
C GLY A 185 -23.95 2.25 9.41
N MET A 186 -25.16 2.58 9.90
CA MET A 186 -25.40 3.00 11.28
C MET A 186 -26.20 1.98 12.10
N LEU A 187 -26.43 0.78 11.53
CA LEU A 187 -27.22 -0.30 12.13
C LEU A 187 -28.68 0.11 12.46
N THR A 188 -29.22 1.10 11.76
CA THR A 188 -30.62 1.55 11.92
C THR A 188 -31.63 0.55 11.37
N GLY A 189 -31.17 -0.39 10.54
CA GLY A 189 -31.99 -1.44 9.95
C GLY A 189 -31.32 -2.12 8.75
N GLY A 190 -32.06 -3.03 8.13
CA GLY A 190 -31.63 -3.79 6.96
C GLY A 190 -30.67 -4.93 7.30
N PRO A 191 -30.01 -5.52 6.30
CA PRO A 191 -29.24 -6.75 6.50
C PRO A 191 -28.07 -6.62 7.48
N SER A 192 -27.43 -5.45 7.60
CA SER A 192 -26.36 -5.25 8.59
C SER A 192 -26.83 -5.47 10.03
N GLN A 193 -28.08 -5.11 10.33
CA GLN A 193 -28.68 -5.31 11.63
C GLN A 193 -28.96 -6.80 11.89
N GLU A 194 -29.43 -7.55 10.88
CA GLU A 194 -29.63 -9.00 10.95
C GLU A 194 -28.30 -9.73 11.26
N TYR A 195 -27.24 -9.38 10.53
CA TYR A 195 -25.90 -9.91 10.80
C TYR A 195 -25.43 -9.53 12.21
N ALA A 196 -25.57 -8.27 12.63
CA ALA A 196 -25.12 -7.81 13.95
C ALA A 196 -25.79 -8.59 15.09
N LYS A 197 -27.12 -8.79 15.00
CA LYS A 197 -27.89 -9.60 15.98
C LYS A 197 -27.34 -11.01 16.13
N HIS A 198 -26.90 -11.62 15.03
CA HIS A 198 -26.32 -12.96 15.04
C HIS A 198 -24.88 -13.00 15.59
N LEU A 199 -24.11 -11.93 15.38
CA LEU A 199 -22.73 -11.84 15.84
C LEU A 199 -22.59 -11.47 17.31
N PHE A 200 -23.57 -10.79 17.92
CA PHE A 200 -23.45 -10.31 19.30
C PHE A 200 -23.00 -11.40 20.28
N SER A 201 -23.52 -12.63 20.18
CA SER A 201 -23.16 -13.73 21.09
C SER A 201 -21.87 -14.47 20.73
N GLN A 202 -21.16 -14.09 19.65
CA GLN A 202 -20.00 -14.82 19.13
C GLN A 202 -18.68 -14.14 19.54
N GLU A 203 -17.95 -14.74 20.48
CA GLU A 203 -16.72 -14.17 21.08
C GLU A 203 -15.56 -14.00 20.09
N ASN A 204 -15.47 -14.86 19.08
CA ASN A 204 -14.44 -14.77 18.04
C ASN A 204 -14.81 -13.82 16.89
N SER A 205 -16.00 -13.23 16.93
CA SER A 205 -16.49 -12.34 15.87
C SER A 205 -16.28 -10.87 16.21
N PHE A 206 -16.43 -10.00 15.22
CA PHE A 206 -16.14 -8.58 15.37
C PHE A 206 -17.08 -7.68 14.56
N ILE A 207 -17.40 -6.51 15.09
CA ILE A 207 -18.14 -5.44 14.39
C ILE A 207 -17.24 -4.22 14.24
N ALA A 208 -16.85 -3.90 13.00
CA ALA A 208 -15.94 -2.81 12.67
C ALA A 208 -16.69 -1.61 12.06
N ILE A 209 -16.90 -0.57 12.86
CA ILE A 209 -17.55 0.67 12.44
C ILE A 209 -16.55 1.56 11.70
N THR A 210 -16.79 1.81 10.41
CA THR A 210 -15.88 2.55 9.52
C THR A 210 -16.41 3.91 9.07
N GLY A 211 -17.67 4.23 9.40
CA GLY A 211 -18.35 5.47 9.04
C GLY A 211 -18.69 6.34 10.25
N TYR A 212 -19.19 7.54 9.96
CA TYR A 212 -19.83 8.40 10.97
C TYR A 212 -21.06 7.70 11.57
N GLN A 213 -21.40 8.04 12.82
CA GLN A 213 -22.54 7.51 13.55
C GLN A 213 -23.23 8.69 14.24
N ASP A 214 -24.50 8.92 13.91
CA ASP A 214 -25.35 9.90 14.61
C ASP A 214 -25.47 9.54 16.09
N GLU A 215 -25.70 10.54 16.96
CA GLU A 215 -25.79 10.34 18.41
C GLU A 215 -26.90 9.34 18.80
N GLU A 216 -28.01 9.36 18.09
CA GLU A 216 -29.17 8.50 18.34
C GLU A 216 -29.08 7.13 17.66
N ALA A 217 -28.08 6.92 16.79
CA ALA A 217 -27.98 5.71 16.00
C ALA A 217 -27.58 4.48 16.84
N PRO A 218 -28.12 3.29 16.53
CA PRO A 218 -27.74 2.06 17.23
C PRO A 218 -26.24 1.77 17.22
N GLY A 219 -25.55 2.05 16.11
CA GLY A 219 -24.10 1.86 16.02
C GLY A 219 -23.29 2.80 16.91
N ARG A 220 -23.80 3.99 17.28
CA ARG A 220 -23.17 4.87 18.27
C ARG A 220 -23.24 4.27 19.68
N ASN A 221 -24.42 3.78 20.05
CA ASN A 221 -24.65 3.11 21.32
C ASN A 221 -23.82 1.84 21.45
N LEU A 222 -23.70 1.07 20.35
CA LEU A 222 -22.85 -0.12 20.31
C LEU A 222 -21.37 0.23 20.53
N LEU A 223 -20.87 1.31 19.91
CA LEU A 223 -19.49 1.76 20.11
C LEU A 223 -19.21 2.16 21.55
N ALA A 224 -20.18 2.69 22.29
CA ALA A 224 -19.99 3.04 23.70
C ALA A 224 -19.68 1.81 24.58
N LEU A 225 -20.11 0.62 24.16
CA LEU A 225 -19.80 -0.65 24.84
C LEU A 225 -18.37 -1.15 24.57
N ALA A 226 -17.65 -0.56 23.61
CA ALA A 226 -16.28 -0.96 23.32
C ALA A 226 -15.34 -0.66 24.49
N ASP A 227 -15.58 0.45 25.21
CA ASP A 227 -14.80 0.90 26.36
C ASP A 227 -15.34 0.37 27.71
N ASP A 228 -16.43 -0.39 27.68
CA ASP A 228 -17.02 -1.02 28.86
C ASP A 228 -16.21 -2.28 29.24
N GLU A 229 -15.69 -2.35 30.47
CA GLU A 229 -14.92 -3.51 30.97
C GLU A 229 -15.79 -4.53 31.75
N SER A 230 -17.11 -4.32 31.81
CA SER A 230 -18.03 -5.24 32.47
C SER A 230 -18.08 -6.61 31.79
N GLU A 231 -18.29 -7.67 32.60
CA GLU A 231 -18.43 -9.05 32.11
C GLU A 231 -19.71 -9.26 31.27
N GLU A 232 -20.74 -8.43 31.48
CA GLU A 232 -22.01 -8.48 30.73
C GLU A 232 -22.30 -7.14 30.04
N LYS A 233 -22.06 -7.09 28.72
CA LYS A 233 -22.34 -5.91 27.90
C LYS A 233 -23.74 -6.02 27.29
N LEU A 234 -24.73 -5.44 27.95
CA LEU A 234 -26.11 -5.47 27.46
C LEU A 234 -26.35 -4.37 26.42
N PHE A 235 -26.74 -4.77 25.21
CA PHE A 235 -27.14 -3.87 24.13
C PHE A 235 -28.60 -4.10 23.76
N THR A 236 -29.40 -3.03 23.76
CA THR A 236 -30.80 -3.13 23.36
C THR A 236 -30.98 -2.65 21.93
N LEU A 237 -31.57 -3.51 21.09
CA LEU A 237 -31.83 -3.24 19.68
C LEU A 237 -33.25 -3.71 19.36
N ASP A 238 -34.08 -2.83 18.79
CA ASP A 238 -35.50 -3.07 18.50
C ASP A 238 -36.30 -3.59 19.71
N GLY A 239 -35.97 -3.12 20.91
CA GLY A 239 -36.65 -3.53 22.15
C GLY A 239 -36.24 -4.91 22.68
N VAL A 240 -35.25 -5.57 22.07
CA VAL A 240 -34.67 -6.82 22.55
C VAL A 240 -33.26 -6.56 23.09
N SER A 241 -32.96 -7.07 24.29
CA SER A 241 -31.62 -6.97 24.89
C SER A 241 -30.75 -8.16 24.51
N TYR A 242 -29.53 -7.88 24.07
CA TYR A 242 -28.52 -8.84 23.66
C TYR A 242 -27.30 -8.72 24.56
N ASN A 243 -26.69 -9.85 24.94
CA ASN A 243 -25.37 -9.85 25.56
C ASN A 243 -24.30 -9.82 24.47
N VAL A 244 -23.55 -8.72 24.41
CA VAL A 244 -22.54 -8.45 23.37
C VAL A 244 -21.17 -8.96 23.79
N LYS A 245 -20.80 -10.10 23.21
CA LYS A 245 -19.54 -10.81 23.40
C LYS A 245 -18.54 -10.61 22.26
N CYS A 246 -19.01 -10.26 21.06
CA CYS A 246 -18.14 -9.97 19.93
C CYS A 246 -17.31 -8.70 20.16
N GLY A 247 -16.13 -8.64 19.54
CA GLY A 247 -15.32 -7.42 19.57
C GLY A 247 -15.96 -6.27 18.79
N ILE A 248 -15.72 -5.04 19.23
CA ILE A 248 -16.24 -3.82 18.59
C ILE A 248 -15.08 -2.85 18.40
N GLY A 249 -15.02 -2.19 17.24
CA GLY A 249 -13.98 -1.20 16.96
C GLY A 249 -14.43 -0.12 16.00
N LYS A 250 -13.88 1.09 16.17
CA LYS A 250 -14.09 2.23 15.27
C LYS A 250 -12.82 2.47 14.44
N TYR A 251 -12.97 2.70 13.13
CA TYR A 251 -11.87 2.96 12.19
C TYR A 251 -12.11 4.26 11.42
N GLY A 252 -11.13 5.16 11.46
CA GLY A 252 -11.19 6.51 10.89
C GLY A 252 -10.87 6.54 9.40
N LEU A 253 -11.79 6.07 8.55
CA LEU A 253 -11.58 6.03 7.09
C LEU A 253 -12.20 7.22 6.33
N SER A 254 -12.60 8.30 7.02
CA SER A 254 -13.42 9.40 6.49
C SER A 254 -13.08 9.87 5.07
N ALA A 255 -14.12 10.19 4.30
CA ALA A 255 -14.07 10.68 2.93
C ALA A 255 -14.26 12.21 2.83
N HIS A 256 -14.29 12.91 3.96
CA HIS A 256 -14.43 14.37 4.04
C HIS A 256 -13.07 15.04 4.16
N ALA A 257 -12.97 16.30 3.80
CA ALA A 257 -11.79 17.13 3.99
C ALA A 257 -11.54 17.39 5.48
N ASP A 258 -10.28 17.29 5.91
CA ASP A 258 -9.86 17.76 7.22
C ASP A 258 -9.72 19.28 7.28
N LYS A 259 -9.48 19.80 8.49
CA LYS A 259 -9.27 21.23 8.73
C LYS A 259 -8.25 21.87 7.80
N SER A 260 -7.12 21.20 7.55
CA SER A 260 -6.05 21.74 6.71
C SER A 260 -6.50 21.85 5.26
N GLN A 261 -7.20 20.84 4.76
CA GLN A 261 -7.76 20.83 3.41
C GLN A 261 -8.84 21.89 3.23
N ILE A 262 -9.74 22.04 4.21
CA ILE A 262 -10.79 23.06 4.17
C ILE A 262 -10.17 24.46 4.15
N THR A 263 -9.30 24.78 5.12
CA THR A 263 -8.62 26.08 5.17
C THR A 263 -7.83 26.35 3.90
N SER A 264 -7.11 25.34 3.36
CA SER A 264 -6.37 25.48 2.11
C SER A 264 -7.28 25.85 0.93
N LEU A 265 -8.45 25.23 0.80
CA LEU A 265 -9.39 25.54 -0.27
C LEU A 265 -9.96 26.96 -0.11
N VAL A 266 -10.38 27.31 1.11
CA VAL A 266 -10.90 28.64 1.45
C VAL A 266 -9.89 29.73 1.11
N THR A 267 -8.64 29.58 1.57
CA THR A 267 -7.55 30.54 1.33
C THR A 267 -7.20 30.64 -0.16
N ASN A 268 -7.19 29.52 -0.89
CA ASN A 268 -6.92 29.52 -2.33
C ASN A 268 -8.00 30.25 -3.14
N MET A 269 -9.27 30.16 -2.74
CA MET A 269 -10.38 30.87 -3.39
C MET A 269 -10.47 32.34 -2.96
N ALA A 270 -10.08 32.63 -1.73
CA ALA A 270 -10.15 33.94 -1.08
C ALA A 270 -11.47 34.70 -1.37
N PRO A 271 -12.64 34.12 -1.09
CA PRO A 271 -13.95 34.77 -1.26
C PRO A 271 -14.09 36.02 -0.38
N ARG A 272 -15.03 36.92 -0.71
CA ARG A 272 -15.31 38.09 0.13
C ARG A 272 -16.17 37.74 1.34
N ARG A 273 -17.14 36.84 1.11
CA ARG A 273 -18.02 36.28 2.15
C ARG A 273 -17.90 34.77 2.19
N ILE A 274 -17.72 34.23 3.38
CA ILE A 274 -17.56 32.80 3.66
C ILE A 274 -18.69 32.36 4.57
N PHE A 275 -19.31 31.24 4.24
CA PHE A 275 -20.26 30.56 5.11
C PHE A 275 -19.74 29.16 5.39
N PHE A 276 -19.83 28.75 6.64
CA PHE A 276 -19.53 27.38 7.05
C PHE A 276 -20.82 26.66 7.43
N ASN A 277 -21.04 25.47 6.86
CA ASN A 277 -22.19 24.62 7.17
C ASN A 277 -21.74 23.16 7.36
N HIS A 278 -22.71 22.26 7.49
CA HIS A 278 -22.47 20.81 7.52
C HIS A 278 -21.37 20.38 8.52
N GLY A 279 -21.65 20.57 9.81
CA GLY A 279 -20.77 20.25 10.92
C GLY A 279 -21.42 20.58 12.25
N GLU A 280 -20.85 20.10 13.35
CA GLU A 280 -21.35 20.44 14.69
C GLU A 280 -21.11 21.93 14.99
N ALA A 281 -22.02 22.58 15.73
CA ALA A 281 -21.97 24.02 15.97
C ALA A 281 -20.63 24.50 16.56
N LYS A 282 -20.03 23.71 17.47
CA LYS A 282 -18.71 24.01 18.06
C LYS A 282 -17.58 23.90 17.03
N VAL A 283 -17.65 22.90 16.15
CA VAL A 283 -16.66 22.67 15.08
C VAL A 283 -16.70 23.80 14.06
N ILE A 284 -17.91 24.19 13.63
CA ILE A 284 -18.11 25.31 12.71
C ILE A 284 -17.56 26.61 13.31
N ALA A 285 -17.92 26.93 14.55
CA ALA A 285 -17.46 28.15 15.22
C ALA A 285 -15.93 28.18 15.39
N GLY A 286 -15.32 27.04 15.72
CA GLY A 286 -13.86 26.90 15.82
C GLY A 286 -13.15 27.14 14.49
N LEU A 287 -13.63 26.48 13.42
CA LEU A 287 -13.08 26.65 12.07
C LEU A 287 -13.22 28.10 11.59
N ALA A 288 -14.39 28.72 11.79
CA ALA A 288 -14.63 30.12 11.43
C ALA A 288 -13.65 31.07 12.13
N SER A 289 -13.43 30.87 13.44
CA SER A 289 -12.45 31.63 14.22
C SER A 289 -11.01 31.47 13.70
N ASP A 290 -10.63 30.27 13.29
CA ASP A 290 -9.28 30.03 12.79
C ASP A 290 -9.04 30.63 11.40
N VAL A 291 -10.01 30.51 10.49
CA VAL A 291 -9.95 31.15 9.17
C VAL A 291 -9.94 32.69 9.30
N ALA A 292 -10.66 33.25 10.28
CA ALA A 292 -10.66 34.69 10.54
C ALA A 292 -9.27 35.24 10.92
N LYS A 293 -8.38 34.40 11.48
CA LYS A 293 -7.00 34.80 11.82
C LYS A 293 -6.08 34.83 10.60
N GLU A 294 -6.39 34.06 9.57
CA GLU A 294 -5.53 33.87 8.39
C GLU A 294 -5.89 34.79 7.22
N MET A 295 -7.14 35.23 7.12
CA MET A 295 -7.59 36.04 6.00
C MET A 295 -8.63 37.11 6.37
N TYR A 296 -8.57 38.24 5.66
CA TYR A 296 -9.56 39.30 5.76
C TYR A 296 -10.77 38.99 4.86
N ALA A 297 -11.76 38.31 5.42
CA ALA A 297 -13.06 38.06 4.78
C ALA A 297 -14.20 38.18 5.81
N GLN A 298 -15.42 38.43 5.32
CA GLN A 298 -16.61 38.38 6.16
C GLN A 298 -17.02 36.90 6.32
N ILE A 299 -16.91 36.36 7.52
CA ILE A 299 -17.18 34.95 7.83
C ILE A 299 -18.48 34.86 8.61
N GLU A 300 -19.37 34.00 8.16
CA GLU A 300 -20.71 33.79 8.71
C GLU A 300 -20.88 32.34 9.14
N VAL A 301 -21.54 32.14 10.28
CA VAL A 301 -21.90 30.83 10.85
C VAL A 301 -23.42 30.79 10.98
N PRO A 302 -24.13 30.49 9.87
CA PRO A 302 -25.57 30.60 9.81
C PRO A 302 -26.26 29.51 10.64
N SER A 303 -27.40 29.86 11.25
CA SER A 303 -28.31 28.88 11.85
C SER A 303 -29.34 28.38 10.84
N ASN A 304 -29.93 27.21 11.10
CA ASN A 304 -31.05 26.72 10.29
C ASN A 304 -32.19 27.76 10.26
N ASN A 305 -32.77 27.97 9.08
CA ASN A 305 -33.81 28.99 8.79
C ASN A 305 -33.35 30.45 8.82
N GLU A 306 -32.07 30.74 8.99
CA GLU A 306 -31.54 32.09 8.83
C GLU A 306 -31.43 32.45 7.33
N VAL A 307 -31.78 33.68 6.96
CA VAL A 307 -31.79 34.15 5.57
C VAL A 307 -30.83 35.33 5.43
N PHE A 308 -29.89 35.20 4.49
CA PHE A 308 -28.92 36.24 4.18
C PHE A 308 -29.22 36.84 2.81
N GLU A 309 -29.68 38.09 2.77
CA GLU A 309 -29.80 38.85 1.53
C GLU A 309 -28.42 39.38 1.10
N MET A 310 -28.05 39.11 -0.15
CA MET A 310 -26.73 39.45 -0.68
C MET A 310 -26.85 40.42 -1.84
N ASN A 311 -26.46 41.66 -1.61
CA ASN A 311 -26.34 42.68 -2.64
C ASN A 311 -24.87 42.88 -3.03
N ILE A 312 -24.44 42.26 -4.12
CA ILE A 312 -23.08 42.35 -4.64
C ILE A 312 -22.99 43.56 -5.59
N ARG A 313 -22.54 44.71 -5.08
CA ARG A 313 -22.45 45.95 -5.87
C ARG A 313 -21.37 45.93 -6.94
N ASN A 314 -20.23 45.30 -6.64
CA ASN A 314 -19.06 45.24 -7.53
C ASN A 314 -18.63 43.78 -7.70
N PRO A 315 -19.33 42.98 -8.53
CA PRO A 315 -19.00 41.57 -8.77
C PRO A 315 -17.51 41.37 -9.04
N ARG A 316 -16.92 40.34 -8.44
CA ARG A 316 -15.51 40.06 -8.69
C ARG A 316 -15.32 39.65 -10.13
N LYS A 317 -14.35 40.26 -10.81
CA LYS A 317 -13.90 39.81 -12.12
C LYS A 317 -13.42 38.37 -11.97
N GLN A 318 -14.15 37.47 -12.60
CA GLN A 318 -13.80 36.06 -12.58
C GLN A 318 -12.54 35.83 -13.38
N LEU A 319 -11.75 34.84 -12.94
CA LEU A 319 -10.62 34.35 -13.70
C LEU A 319 -11.18 33.72 -14.97
N GLN A 320 -11.21 34.50 -16.05
CA GLN A 320 -11.54 33.98 -17.36
C GLN A 320 -10.35 33.16 -17.82
N ARG A 321 -10.63 31.95 -18.31
CA ARG A 321 -9.66 31.26 -19.16
C ARG A 321 -9.45 32.20 -20.35
N GLU A 322 -8.23 32.69 -20.53
CA GLU A 322 -7.90 33.46 -21.73
C GLU A 322 -8.32 32.62 -22.93
N LYS A 323 -9.17 33.17 -23.80
CA LYS A 323 -9.48 32.53 -25.07
C LYS A 323 -8.16 32.44 -25.84
N LEU A 324 -7.69 31.22 -26.03
CA LEU A 324 -6.52 30.96 -26.82
C LEU A 324 -6.91 31.22 -28.28
N VAL A 325 -6.22 32.16 -28.92
CA VAL A 325 -6.44 32.45 -30.33
C VAL A 325 -5.84 31.30 -31.12
N SER A 326 -6.69 30.57 -31.85
CA SER A 326 -6.23 29.45 -32.67
C SER A 326 -5.41 29.95 -33.87
N MET A 327 -4.45 29.14 -34.31
CA MET A 327 -3.71 29.28 -35.55
C MET A 327 -4.57 28.95 -36.78
N GLY A 328 -5.73 28.30 -36.59
CA GLY A 328 -6.63 27.92 -37.69
C GLY A 328 -6.04 26.88 -38.64
N ARG A 329 -5.16 26.02 -38.14
CA ARG A 329 -4.50 24.97 -38.92
C ARG A 329 -5.31 23.69 -38.88
N HIS A 330 -5.62 23.15 -40.05
CA HIS A 330 -6.44 21.94 -40.19
C HIS A 330 -5.63 20.69 -40.55
N ASP A 331 -4.32 20.82 -40.66
CA ASP A 331 -3.40 19.73 -40.92
C ASP A 331 -3.01 19.00 -39.63
N GLU A 332 -2.60 17.73 -39.77
CA GLU A 332 -2.21 16.89 -38.65
C GLU A 332 -0.95 17.42 -37.96
N LEU A 333 -0.98 17.43 -36.62
CA LEU A 333 0.14 17.79 -35.76
C LEU A 333 1.19 16.67 -35.78
N THR A 334 2.40 16.98 -36.24
CA THR A 334 3.54 16.07 -36.30
C THR A 334 4.71 16.62 -35.47
N SER A 335 5.72 15.80 -35.18
CA SER A 335 6.89 16.22 -34.39
C SER A 335 7.61 17.45 -34.96
N GLU A 336 7.67 17.57 -36.29
CA GLU A 336 8.26 18.72 -36.99
C GLU A 336 7.44 20.00 -36.80
N LYS A 337 6.12 19.87 -36.80
CA LYS A 337 5.16 20.99 -36.69
C LYS A 337 4.97 21.52 -35.27
N LEU A 338 5.41 20.77 -34.26
CA LEU A 338 5.43 21.26 -32.88
C LEU A 338 6.33 22.49 -32.72
N GLN A 339 7.35 22.65 -33.57
CA GLN A 339 8.18 23.85 -33.61
C GLN A 339 7.34 25.09 -33.96
N ASP A 340 6.43 24.98 -34.91
CA ASP A 340 5.55 26.09 -35.32
C ASP A 340 4.58 26.48 -34.18
N LEU A 341 4.02 25.47 -33.49
CA LEU A 341 3.13 25.69 -32.35
C LEU A 341 3.88 26.38 -31.19
N ARG A 342 5.10 25.93 -30.90
CA ARG A 342 5.97 26.58 -29.91
C ARG A 342 6.27 28.02 -30.33
N GLN A 343 6.68 28.25 -31.57
CA GLN A 343 7.01 29.59 -32.07
C GLN A 343 5.81 30.54 -31.99
N TYR A 344 4.61 30.03 -32.24
CA TYR A 344 3.37 30.78 -32.04
C TYR A 344 3.20 31.21 -30.57
N ILE A 345 3.38 30.29 -29.62
CA ILE A 345 3.28 30.59 -28.18
C ILE A 345 4.35 31.61 -27.78
N VAL A 346 5.60 31.43 -28.21
CA VAL A 346 6.72 32.35 -27.92
C VAL A 346 6.44 33.76 -28.44
N ASN A 347 5.85 33.88 -29.64
CA ASN A 347 5.63 35.17 -30.29
C ASN A 347 4.35 35.89 -29.84
N LYS A 348 3.33 35.15 -29.40
CA LYS A 348 1.97 35.69 -29.21
C LYS A 348 1.41 35.50 -27.81
N LEU A 349 1.98 34.63 -26.98
CA LEU A 349 1.42 34.23 -25.69
C LEU A 349 2.47 34.26 -24.57
N ASP A 350 2.03 34.02 -23.33
CA ASP A 350 2.91 33.97 -22.17
C ASP A 350 3.68 32.64 -22.14
N VAL A 351 5.00 32.70 -22.28
CA VAL A 351 5.91 31.55 -22.23
C VAL A 351 6.10 31.00 -20.82
N LYS A 352 5.76 31.77 -19.76
CA LYS A 352 5.83 31.33 -18.36
C LYS A 352 4.58 30.57 -17.92
N LYS A 353 3.51 30.64 -18.72
CA LYS A 353 2.26 29.92 -18.49
C LYS A 353 2.42 28.48 -18.99
N GLY A 354 1.94 27.53 -18.18
CA GLY A 354 1.82 26.15 -18.60
C GLY A 354 0.49 25.89 -19.31
N TYR A 355 0.52 25.08 -20.36
CA TYR A 355 -0.61 24.75 -21.23
C TYR A 355 -0.96 23.27 -21.12
N THR A 356 -2.24 22.92 -21.08
CA THR A 356 -2.67 21.51 -21.17
C THR A 356 -2.63 21.00 -22.61
N VAL A 357 -2.74 19.68 -22.81
CA VAL A 357 -2.80 19.08 -24.16
C VAL A 357 -3.98 19.64 -24.96
N GLU A 358 -5.13 19.83 -24.31
CA GLU A 358 -6.33 20.42 -24.91
C GLU A 358 -6.10 21.87 -25.31
N GLU A 359 -5.38 22.65 -24.50
CA GLU A 359 -5.05 24.04 -24.80
C GLU A 359 -4.08 24.16 -25.98
N LEU A 360 -3.08 23.27 -26.05
CA LEU A 360 -2.14 23.19 -27.17
C LEU A 360 -2.85 22.73 -28.46
N PHE A 361 -3.82 21.82 -28.35
CA PHE A 361 -4.64 21.43 -29.49
C PHE A 361 -5.56 22.57 -29.94
N GLU A 362 -6.19 23.27 -29.00
CA GLU A 362 -7.05 24.44 -29.27
C GLU A 362 -6.28 25.56 -29.99
N LEU A 363 -5.03 25.78 -29.59
CA LEU A 363 -4.11 26.70 -30.26
C LEU A 363 -3.83 26.31 -31.71
N TRP A 364 -3.81 25.02 -32.05
CA TRP A 364 -3.51 24.58 -33.41
C TRP A 364 -4.74 24.51 -34.31
N HIS A 365 -5.75 23.74 -33.91
CA HIS A 365 -6.94 23.38 -34.71
C HIS A 365 -8.21 24.16 -34.33
N GLY A 366 -8.27 24.66 -33.10
CA GLY A 366 -9.50 25.20 -32.50
C GLY A 366 -10.19 24.18 -31.58
N THR A 367 -11.46 24.42 -31.27
CA THR A 367 -12.18 23.69 -30.20
C THR A 367 -12.81 22.35 -30.61
N ASP A 368 -12.65 21.94 -31.87
CA ASP A 368 -13.25 20.71 -32.42
C ASP A 368 -12.22 19.57 -32.45
N PHE A 369 -12.20 18.75 -31.40
CA PHE A 369 -11.27 17.63 -31.24
C PHE A 369 -11.88 16.44 -30.49
N ASN A 370 -11.34 15.25 -30.76
CA ASN A 370 -11.73 14.01 -30.08
C ASN A 370 -10.62 13.44 -29.17
N GLN A 371 -10.99 12.46 -28.34
CA GLN A 371 -10.10 11.85 -27.34
C GLN A 371 -8.89 11.12 -27.95
N GLU A 372 -9.00 10.57 -29.16
CA GLU A 372 -7.87 9.89 -29.81
C GLU A 372 -6.84 10.89 -30.33
N GLN A 373 -7.29 12.02 -30.87
CA GLN A 373 -6.41 13.11 -31.32
C GLN A 373 -5.61 13.71 -30.15
N LEU A 374 -6.26 13.92 -28.99
CA LEU A 374 -5.58 14.38 -27.77
C LEU A 374 -4.53 13.37 -27.28
N LYS A 375 -4.82 12.06 -27.31
CA LYS A 375 -3.86 11.02 -26.94
C LYS A 375 -2.65 11.01 -27.88
N CYS A 376 -2.87 11.16 -29.18
CA CYS A 376 -1.80 11.26 -30.16
C CYS A 376 -0.93 12.50 -29.93
N LEU A 377 -1.54 13.67 -29.71
CA LEU A 377 -0.81 14.89 -29.39
C LEU A 377 -0.01 14.75 -28.08
N ASN A 378 -0.59 14.16 -27.04
CA ASN A 378 0.11 13.94 -25.78
C ASN A 378 1.36 13.05 -25.97
N ARG A 379 1.27 12.00 -26.79
CA ARG A 379 2.43 11.16 -27.13
C ARG A 379 3.51 11.97 -27.85
N LEU A 380 3.11 12.80 -28.81
CA LEU A 380 4.02 13.66 -29.58
C LEU A 380 4.70 14.72 -28.69
N LEU A 381 3.96 15.35 -27.78
CA LEU A 381 4.48 16.33 -26.83
C LEU A 381 5.50 15.71 -25.87
N ASN A 382 5.22 14.51 -25.35
CA ASN A 382 6.13 13.79 -24.46
C ASN A 382 7.45 13.37 -25.14
N GLN A 383 7.46 13.30 -26.47
CA GLN A 383 8.64 12.97 -27.29
C GLN A 383 9.27 14.23 -27.92
N SER A 384 8.75 15.42 -27.60
CA SER A 384 9.14 16.66 -28.24
C SER A 384 10.29 17.35 -27.52
N VAL A 385 11.26 17.85 -28.29
CA VAL A 385 12.28 18.80 -27.78
C VAL A 385 11.73 20.22 -27.62
N TYR A 386 10.52 20.51 -28.14
CA TYR A 386 9.96 21.86 -28.18
C TYR A 386 9.09 22.20 -26.97
N PHE A 387 8.70 21.20 -26.17
CA PHE A 387 7.81 21.34 -25.00
C PHE A 387 8.31 20.49 -23.84
N LYS A 388 8.23 21.02 -22.61
CA LYS A 388 8.64 20.34 -21.37
C LYS A 388 7.49 20.22 -20.39
N HIS A 389 7.53 19.24 -19.50
CA HIS A 389 6.51 19.09 -18.46
C HIS A 389 6.66 20.11 -17.33
N ASP A 390 5.54 20.46 -16.69
CA ASP A 390 5.54 21.11 -15.39
C ASP A 390 5.88 20.08 -14.29
N TYR A 391 6.92 20.37 -13.51
CA TYR A 391 7.47 19.51 -12.45
C TYR A 391 6.46 19.09 -11.37
N LYS A 392 5.41 19.89 -11.12
CA LYS A 392 4.35 19.55 -10.15
C LYS A 392 3.10 18.97 -10.81
N ARG A 393 2.90 19.22 -12.10
CA ARG A 393 1.69 18.89 -12.84
C ARG A 393 2.05 18.33 -14.21
N THR A 394 2.36 17.05 -14.27
CA THR A 394 2.85 16.37 -15.49
C THR A 394 1.90 16.42 -16.69
N TYR A 395 0.65 16.81 -16.52
CA TYR A 395 -0.32 17.04 -17.61
C TYR A 395 -0.25 18.46 -18.20
N ILE A 396 0.65 19.31 -17.70
CA ILE A 396 0.88 20.68 -18.14
C ILE A 396 2.24 20.75 -18.85
N PHE A 397 2.29 21.46 -19.97
CA PHE A 397 3.45 21.63 -20.83
C PHE A 397 3.85 23.11 -20.91
N HIS A 398 5.15 23.37 -20.91
CA HIS A 398 5.74 24.70 -21.15
C HIS A 398 6.53 24.67 -22.46
N PRO A 399 6.52 25.75 -23.27
CA PRO A 399 7.42 25.84 -24.41
C PRO A 399 8.87 25.83 -23.92
N ALA A 400 9.72 24.97 -24.49
CA ALA A 400 11.15 24.96 -24.20
C ALA A 400 11.80 26.28 -24.67
N THR A 401 12.82 26.80 -23.99
CA THR A 401 13.56 28.00 -24.45
C THR A 401 14.48 27.66 -25.64
N ASP A 402 14.98 28.68 -26.35
CA ASP A 402 15.93 28.42 -27.44
C ASP A 402 17.23 27.81 -26.91
N ASP A 403 17.71 28.28 -25.75
CA ASP A 403 18.84 27.68 -25.04
C ASP A 403 18.55 26.22 -24.63
N GLU A 404 17.35 25.91 -24.13
CA GLU A 404 16.95 24.54 -23.77
C GLU A 404 16.82 23.62 -25.00
N ILE A 405 16.38 24.13 -26.15
CA ILE A 405 16.30 23.35 -27.40
C ILE A 405 17.70 23.11 -27.96
N VAL A 406 18.56 24.14 -27.95
CA VAL A 406 19.96 24.00 -28.34
C VAL A 406 20.64 23.04 -27.40
N GLU A 407 20.48 23.17 -26.08
CA GLU A 407 20.97 22.19 -25.11
C GLU A 407 20.42 20.80 -25.41
N THR A 408 19.12 20.60 -25.63
CA THR A 408 18.56 19.25 -25.88
C THR A 408 19.06 18.67 -27.22
N LYS A 409 19.22 19.50 -28.26
CA LYS A 409 19.72 19.09 -29.59
C LYS A 409 21.24 18.91 -29.65
N ASP A 410 22.02 19.67 -28.88
CA ASP A 410 23.49 19.59 -28.74
C ASP A 410 23.93 18.71 -27.56
N SER A 411 23.01 18.27 -26.69
CA SER A 411 23.38 17.64 -25.42
C SER A 411 24.14 16.32 -25.61
N GLY A 412 23.92 15.62 -26.72
CA GLY A 412 24.36 14.23 -26.86
C GLY A 412 23.81 13.33 -25.74
N VAL A 413 22.83 13.81 -24.96
CA VAL A 413 22.29 13.14 -23.79
C VAL A 413 21.02 12.39 -24.21
N MET A 414 21.03 11.07 -23.99
CA MET A 414 19.99 10.12 -24.34
C MET A 414 18.68 10.42 -23.60
N GLU A 415 17.52 10.18 -24.22
CA GLU A 415 16.21 10.37 -23.59
C GLU A 415 16.07 9.48 -22.33
N ILE A 416 15.31 9.88 -21.31
CA ILE A 416 15.23 9.16 -20.02
C ILE A 416 14.85 7.70 -20.21
N ASN A 417 13.81 7.40 -21.00
CA ASN A 417 13.35 6.02 -21.14
C ASN A 417 14.33 5.18 -21.96
N GLU A 418 15.00 5.80 -22.92
CA GLU A 418 16.05 5.18 -23.72
C GLU A 418 17.29 4.90 -22.86
N MET A 419 17.69 5.84 -22.00
CA MET A 419 18.76 5.69 -21.01
C MET A 419 18.45 4.58 -20.00
N LEU A 420 17.23 4.55 -19.45
CA LEU A 420 16.82 3.51 -18.50
C LEU A 420 16.78 2.13 -19.16
N SER A 421 16.38 2.05 -20.43
CA SER A 421 16.45 0.81 -21.21
C SER A 421 17.92 0.41 -21.42
N TYR A 422 18.75 1.37 -21.82
CA TYR A 422 20.19 1.17 -22.02
C TYR A 422 20.88 0.70 -20.73
N ALA A 423 20.50 1.23 -19.57
CA ALA A 423 21.05 0.79 -18.28
C ALA A 423 20.76 -0.69 -17.99
N ASN A 424 19.56 -1.17 -18.32
CA ASN A 424 19.21 -2.58 -18.09
C ASN A 424 19.94 -3.54 -19.05
N GLU A 425 20.36 -3.06 -20.22
CA GLU A 425 21.11 -3.85 -21.21
C GLU A 425 22.63 -3.76 -21.02
N HIS A 426 23.12 -2.57 -20.66
CA HIS A 426 24.55 -2.25 -20.56
C HIS A 426 25.20 -2.80 -19.28
N PHE A 427 24.46 -2.92 -18.18
CA PHE A 427 24.95 -3.49 -16.93
C PHE A 427 24.61 -4.99 -16.83
N PRO A 428 25.60 -5.91 -16.92
CA PRO A 428 25.36 -7.35 -16.84
C PRO A 428 24.73 -7.79 -15.51
N LYS A 429 24.03 -8.92 -15.49
CA LYS A 429 23.36 -9.43 -14.27
C LYS A 429 24.33 -9.63 -13.10
N GLU A 430 25.59 -9.94 -13.39
CA GLU A 430 26.65 -10.14 -12.39
C GLU A 430 26.98 -8.85 -11.61
N THR A 431 26.67 -7.67 -12.16
CA THR A 431 26.83 -6.39 -11.45
C THR A 431 25.85 -6.26 -10.28
N GLY A 432 24.75 -7.02 -10.29
CA GLY A 432 23.72 -6.97 -9.26
C GLY A 432 22.85 -5.71 -9.32
N LEU A 433 22.70 -5.08 -10.49
CA LEU A 433 21.73 -3.99 -10.71
C LEU A 433 20.31 -4.51 -10.46
N TYR A 434 19.60 -3.91 -9.50
CA TYR A 434 18.24 -4.36 -9.13
C TYR A 434 17.18 -3.26 -9.23
N LYS A 435 17.59 -2.00 -9.39
CA LYS A 435 16.65 -0.87 -9.57
C LYS A 435 17.33 0.30 -10.28
N THR A 436 16.65 0.87 -11.27
CA THR A 436 17.06 2.07 -12.01
C THR A 436 16.08 3.23 -11.79
N GLY A 437 16.57 4.45 -11.94
CA GLY A 437 15.79 5.70 -11.83
C GLY A 437 16.57 6.88 -12.42
N ALA A 438 15.97 8.07 -12.41
CA ALA A 438 16.60 9.27 -12.95
C ALA A 438 16.20 10.53 -12.16
N ARG A 439 17.14 11.46 -11.97
CA ARG A 439 16.91 12.84 -11.58
C ARG A 439 17.17 13.73 -12.80
N PHE A 440 16.08 14.15 -13.43
CA PHE A 440 16.12 14.86 -14.70
C PHE A 440 16.85 16.20 -14.62
N ASP A 441 16.55 17.00 -13.60
CA ASP A 441 17.12 18.35 -13.43
C ASP A 441 18.65 18.35 -13.25
N GLU A 442 19.21 17.23 -12.77
CA GLU A 442 20.64 17.05 -12.53
C GLU A 442 21.32 16.20 -13.63
N LYS A 443 20.57 15.76 -14.65
CA LYS A 443 21.00 14.77 -15.65
C LYS A 443 21.67 13.55 -15.00
N MET A 444 21.06 13.05 -13.92
CA MET A 444 21.64 12.01 -13.09
C MET A 444 20.84 10.70 -13.15
N ALA A 445 21.46 9.61 -13.60
CA ALA A 445 20.92 8.27 -13.57
C ALA A 445 21.17 7.65 -12.20
N ILE A 446 20.10 7.22 -11.51
CA ILE A 446 20.19 6.55 -10.21
C ILE A 446 20.22 5.04 -10.46
N LEU A 447 21.36 4.40 -10.23
CA LEU A 447 21.57 2.97 -10.43
C LEU A 447 21.81 2.28 -9.08
N ASN A 448 20.90 1.38 -8.69
CA ASN A 448 21.00 0.68 -7.40
C ASN A 448 21.50 -0.74 -7.60
N PHE A 449 22.66 -1.03 -7.04
CA PHE A 449 23.33 -2.33 -7.09
C PHE A 449 23.32 -3.01 -5.72
N ASN A 450 23.30 -4.35 -5.73
CA ASN A 450 23.37 -5.13 -4.49
C ASN A 450 24.66 -4.86 -3.69
N TYR A 451 25.79 -4.70 -4.39
CA TYR A 451 27.13 -4.55 -3.81
C TYR A 451 27.84 -3.31 -4.39
N PRO A 452 27.47 -2.08 -3.95
CA PRO A 452 27.93 -0.86 -4.58
C PRO A 452 29.44 -0.62 -4.46
N LEU A 453 30.08 -1.11 -3.39
CA LEU A 453 31.55 -1.00 -3.21
C LEU A 453 32.31 -1.73 -4.32
N MET A 454 31.87 -2.95 -4.69
CA MET A 454 32.49 -3.69 -5.81
C MET A 454 32.22 -3.05 -7.16
N VAL A 455 31.03 -2.49 -7.35
CA VAL A 455 30.68 -1.79 -8.59
C VAL A 455 31.59 -0.58 -8.78
N LYS A 456 31.79 0.22 -7.73
CA LYS A 456 32.71 1.36 -7.73
C LYS A 456 34.18 0.95 -7.95
N ALA A 457 34.59 -0.24 -7.49
CA ALA A 457 35.98 -0.71 -7.60
C ALA A 457 36.31 -1.43 -8.92
N LYS A 458 35.36 -2.19 -9.49
CA LYS A 458 35.61 -3.09 -10.63
C LYS A 458 34.95 -2.66 -11.93
N TYR A 459 33.86 -1.90 -11.87
CA TYR A 459 33.03 -1.55 -13.02
C TYR A 459 33.05 -0.05 -13.33
N THR A 460 34.08 0.68 -12.89
CA THR A 460 34.26 2.11 -13.16
C THR A 460 34.25 2.41 -14.66
N LEU A 461 34.98 1.63 -15.48
CA LEU A 461 34.99 1.80 -16.93
C LEU A 461 33.60 1.61 -17.56
N LEU A 462 32.81 0.68 -17.03
CA LEU A 462 31.46 0.40 -17.54
C LEU A 462 30.50 1.56 -17.21
N ILE A 463 30.70 2.18 -16.04
CA ILE A 463 30.00 3.40 -15.63
C ILE A 463 30.44 4.56 -16.54
N ASP A 464 31.74 4.75 -16.76
CA ASP A 464 32.26 5.83 -17.62
C ASP A 464 31.74 5.68 -19.07
N GLU A 465 31.69 4.46 -19.61
CA GLU A 465 31.10 4.18 -20.92
C GLU A 465 29.60 4.50 -20.95
N PHE A 466 28.88 4.18 -19.88
CA PHE A 466 27.48 4.52 -19.74
C PHE A 466 27.28 6.04 -19.71
N GLU A 467 28.08 6.76 -18.91
CA GLU A 467 28.02 8.23 -18.82
C GLU A 467 28.38 8.89 -20.16
N GLN A 468 29.41 8.41 -20.85
CA GLN A 468 29.82 8.94 -22.15
C GLN A 468 28.79 8.70 -23.25
N LYS A 469 28.16 7.53 -23.26
CA LYS A 469 27.22 7.15 -24.30
C LYS A 469 25.82 7.69 -24.07
N THR A 470 25.40 7.79 -22.82
CA THR A 470 24.08 8.32 -22.47
C THR A 470 24.12 9.81 -22.19
N GLY A 471 25.27 10.38 -21.84
CA GLY A 471 25.39 11.75 -21.38
C GLY A 471 24.80 12.03 -19.99
N TRP A 472 24.35 10.99 -19.28
CA TRP A 472 23.86 11.08 -17.90
C TRP A 472 24.98 10.78 -16.91
N SER A 473 25.14 11.60 -15.87
CA SER A 473 26.00 11.24 -14.73
C SER A 473 25.36 10.13 -13.91
N VAL A 474 26.14 9.23 -13.34
CA VAL A 474 25.64 8.08 -12.59
C VAL A 474 25.80 8.30 -11.09
N GLU A 475 24.71 8.08 -10.37
CA GLU A 475 24.71 7.96 -8.93
C GLU A 475 24.42 6.52 -8.52
N ILE A 476 25.27 5.99 -7.64
CA ILE A 476 25.16 4.64 -7.11
C ILE A 476 24.78 4.71 -5.64
N ASN A 477 23.91 3.81 -5.19
CA ASN A 477 23.54 3.69 -3.77
C ASN A 477 24.77 3.53 -2.86
N ASP A 478 24.74 4.19 -1.70
CA ASP A 478 25.86 4.16 -0.75
C ASP A 478 25.94 2.85 0.03
N TYR A 479 24.79 2.27 0.38
CA TYR A 479 24.72 1.10 1.25
C TYR A 479 24.44 -0.20 0.49
N CYS A 480 25.02 -1.29 0.98
CA CYS A 480 24.78 -2.64 0.47
C CYS A 480 23.32 -3.09 0.66
N ASN A 481 22.81 -3.88 -0.29
CA ASN A 481 21.60 -4.66 -0.10
C ASN A 481 21.85 -5.81 0.89
N VAL A 482 21.54 -5.57 2.17
CA VAL A 482 21.77 -6.49 3.29
C VAL A 482 21.13 -7.88 3.06
N ASN A 483 19.98 -7.95 2.37
CA ASN A 483 19.34 -9.23 2.10
C ASN A 483 20.10 -10.05 1.06
N ALA A 484 20.61 -9.40 0.01
CA ALA A 484 21.45 -10.06 -0.99
C ALA A 484 22.76 -10.58 -0.36
N ALA A 485 23.41 -9.77 0.48
CA ALA A 485 24.62 -10.16 1.20
C ALA A 485 24.39 -11.36 2.13
N LYS A 486 23.27 -11.38 2.87
CA LYS A 486 22.91 -12.53 3.72
C LYS A 486 22.74 -13.82 2.92
N MET A 487 22.07 -13.76 1.78
CA MET A 487 21.89 -14.92 0.90
C MET A 487 23.24 -15.44 0.39
N LEU A 488 24.13 -14.55 -0.02
CA LEU A 488 25.48 -14.92 -0.47
C LEU A 488 26.32 -15.53 0.66
N ILE A 489 26.25 -14.99 1.88
CA ILE A 489 26.93 -15.57 3.06
C ILE A 489 26.44 -17.01 3.28
N THR A 490 25.13 -17.24 3.22
CA THR A 490 24.57 -18.59 3.35
C THR A 490 25.05 -19.53 2.24
N GLU A 491 25.06 -19.08 0.99
CA GLU A 491 25.54 -19.87 -0.15
C GLU A 491 27.03 -20.25 -0.01
N LEU A 492 27.87 -19.28 0.37
CA LEU A 492 29.30 -19.53 0.58
C LEU A 492 29.54 -20.50 1.74
N LEU A 493 28.80 -20.37 2.84
CA LEU A 493 28.93 -21.28 3.98
C LEU A 493 28.46 -22.70 3.63
N ASP A 494 27.40 -22.83 2.82
CA ASP A 494 26.86 -24.12 2.39
C ASP A 494 27.83 -24.92 1.51
N ILE A 495 28.57 -24.25 0.61
CA ILE A 495 29.65 -24.87 -0.20
C ILE A 495 30.67 -25.58 0.71
N HIS A 496 30.96 -25.00 1.86
CA HIS A 496 31.91 -25.52 2.84
C HIS A 496 31.26 -26.37 3.95
N ARG A 497 29.96 -26.68 3.82
CA ARG A 497 29.15 -27.42 4.80
C ARG A 497 29.18 -26.82 6.21
N LEU A 498 29.34 -25.49 6.30
CA LEU A 498 29.26 -24.75 7.56
C LEU A 498 27.83 -24.29 7.80
N ILE A 499 27.35 -24.48 9.02
CA ILE A 499 26.00 -24.06 9.41
C ILE A 499 26.04 -22.58 9.82
N PRO A 500 25.36 -21.67 9.10
CA PRO A 500 25.28 -20.26 9.48
C PRO A 500 24.44 -20.07 10.74
N GLY A 501 25.00 -19.40 11.73
CA GLY A 501 24.28 -18.83 12.86
C GLY A 501 23.78 -17.41 12.56
N LYS A 502 23.70 -16.57 13.59
CA LYS A 502 23.23 -15.18 13.45
C LYS A 502 24.20 -14.34 12.61
N VAL A 503 23.70 -13.79 11.49
CA VAL A 503 24.41 -12.80 10.66
C VAL A 503 24.10 -11.38 11.15
N SER A 504 25.14 -10.60 11.46
CA SER A 504 25.06 -9.20 11.90
C SER A 504 25.77 -8.29 10.89
N TYR A 505 25.20 -7.13 10.59
CA TYR A 505 25.78 -6.13 9.70
C TYR A 505 26.15 -4.87 10.49
N TYR A 506 27.37 -4.37 10.28
CA TYR A 506 27.90 -3.17 10.91
C TYR A 506 28.08 -2.08 9.87
N HIS A 507 27.16 -1.12 9.87
CA HIS A 507 27.11 -0.01 8.90
C HIS A 507 28.38 0.85 8.92
N ASP A 508 28.96 1.12 10.10
CA ASP A 508 30.12 2.02 10.23
C ASP A 508 31.40 1.47 9.62
N THR A 509 31.48 0.15 9.43
CA THR A 509 32.69 -0.54 8.96
C THR A 509 32.47 -1.36 7.69
N ASP A 510 31.27 -1.30 7.10
CA ASP A 510 30.83 -2.14 5.99
C ASP A 510 31.24 -3.61 6.13
N SER A 511 30.97 -4.17 7.30
CA SER A 511 31.40 -5.52 7.68
C SER A 511 30.25 -6.40 8.13
N PHE A 512 30.36 -7.68 7.80
CA PHE A 512 29.46 -8.72 8.27
C PHE A 512 30.17 -9.61 9.28
N VAL A 513 29.45 -9.98 10.34
CA VAL A 513 29.88 -11.00 11.29
C VAL A 513 28.86 -12.12 11.27
N VAL A 514 29.33 -13.33 10.98
CA VAL A 514 28.51 -14.55 11.03
C VAL A 514 29.06 -15.50 12.07
N LYS A 515 28.17 -16.00 12.93
CA LYS A 515 28.53 -17.07 13.86
C LYS A 515 28.49 -18.41 13.12
N VAL A 516 29.48 -19.26 13.34
CA VAL A 516 29.57 -20.60 12.74
C VAL A 516 29.86 -21.66 13.78
N SER A 517 29.36 -22.88 13.52
CA SER A 517 29.52 -24.04 14.40
C SER A 517 30.99 -24.44 14.59
N GLU A 518 31.78 -24.34 13.51
CA GLU A 518 33.21 -24.62 13.48
C GLU A 518 33.94 -23.58 12.64
N LEU A 519 35.20 -23.27 13.00
CA LEU A 519 36.07 -22.41 12.20
C LEU A 519 36.90 -23.30 11.29
N MET A 520 36.46 -23.46 10.05
CA MET A 520 37.23 -24.08 8.97
C MET A 520 37.18 -23.19 7.74
N GLN A 521 38.32 -23.02 7.07
CA GLN A 521 38.44 -22.28 5.80
C GLN A 521 37.90 -20.83 5.85
N GLU A 522 37.94 -20.20 7.03
CA GLU A 522 37.49 -18.81 7.28
C GLU A 522 38.07 -17.84 6.26
N GLU A 523 39.36 -17.95 5.98
CA GLU A 523 40.07 -17.06 5.06
C GLU A 523 39.58 -17.22 3.61
N SER A 524 39.30 -18.45 3.16
CA SER A 524 38.77 -18.71 1.81
C SER A 524 37.36 -18.12 1.62
N ILE A 525 36.50 -18.25 2.64
CA ILE A 525 35.12 -17.78 2.61
C ILE A 525 35.08 -16.25 2.70
N ALA A 526 35.86 -15.67 3.61
CA ALA A 526 35.97 -14.23 3.76
C ALA A 526 36.56 -13.59 2.49
N ASN A 527 37.60 -14.18 1.90
CA ASN A 527 38.18 -13.70 0.65
C ASN A 527 37.18 -13.78 -0.50
N ARG A 528 36.46 -14.89 -0.64
CA ARG A 528 35.46 -15.03 -1.70
C ARG A 528 34.30 -14.06 -1.55
N PHE A 529 33.84 -13.83 -0.31
CA PHE A 529 32.82 -12.82 -0.03
C PHE A 529 33.32 -11.42 -0.36
N TYR A 530 34.57 -11.09 0.01
CA TYR A 530 35.19 -9.82 -0.32
C TYR A 530 35.35 -9.63 -1.84
N GLU A 531 35.76 -10.65 -2.58
CA GLU A 531 35.86 -10.60 -4.04
C GLU A 531 34.52 -10.31 -4.74
N LEU A 532 33.40 -10.76 -4.15
CA LEU A 532 32.07 -10.61 -4.73
C LEU A 532 31.37 -9.32 -4.27
N THR A 533 31.67 -8.85 -3.06
CA THR A 533 30.90 -7.76 -2.41
C THR A 533 31.72 -6.53 -2.05
N GLY A 534 33.05 -6.66 -1.94
CA GLY A 534 33.97 -5.59 -1.52
C GLY A 534 33.89 -5.32 -0.03
N MET A 535 33.15 -6.15 0.70
CA MET A 535 32.87 -6.02 2.12
C MET A 535 33.61 -7.11 2.89
N THR A 536 33.94 -6.82 4.14
CA THR A 536 34.64 -7.78 4.99
C THR A 536 33.63 -8.72 5.66
N LEU A 537 33.96 -10.00 5.70
CA LEU A 537 33.21 -11.02 6.43
C LEU A 537 34.11 -11.63 7.49
N LYS A 538 33.65 -11.61 8.75
CA LYS A 538 34.31 -12.26 9.86
C LYS A 538 33.50 -13.46 10.31
N LEU A 539 34.15 -14.60 10.44
CA LEU A 539 33.54 -15.80 11.00
C LEU A 539 33.90 -15.88 12.47
N GLU A 540 32.90 -16.03 13.33
CA GLU A 540 33.13 -16.20 14.76
C GLU A 540 32.68 -17.59 15.20
N LYS A 541 33.59 -18.32 15.86
CA LYS A 541 33.23 -19.60 16.49
C LYS A 541 32.16 -19.34 17.53
N GLU A 542 31.07 -20.07 17.43
CA GLU A 542 30.06 -20.05 18.46
C GLU A 542 30.65 -20.58 19.78
N LYS A 543 30.64 -19.75 20.84
CA LYS A 543 31.21 -20.12 22.15
C LYS A 543 30.50 -21.36 22.69
N ALA A 544 31.27 -22.32 23.21
CA ALA A 544 30.71 -23.47 23.91
C ALA A 544 29.91 -22.98 25.14
N VAL A 545 28.65 -23.36 25.20
CA VAL A 545 27.75 -23.05 26.30
C VAL A 545 27.92 -24.14 27.36
N PHE A 546 28.46 -23.79 28.52
CA PHE A 546 28.48 -24.65 29.70
C PHE A 546 27.29 -24.31 30.59
N ILE A 547 26.57 -25.33 31.04
CA ILE A 547 25.42 -25.20 31.94
C ILE A 547 25.84 -25.85 33.27
N ASN A 548 25.82 -25.10 34.37
CA ASN A 548 26.06 -25.67 35.69
C ASN A 548 24.83 -26.49 36.12
N ARG A 549 25.03 -27.65 36.75
CA ARG A 549 23.93 -28.48 37.28
C ARG A 549 23.04 -27.77 38.30
N GLN A 550 23.50 -26.67 38.88
CA GLN A 550 22.73 -25.84 39.84
C GLN A 550 21.71 -24.92 39.16
N ASP A 551 21.79 -24.72 37.84
CA ASP A 551 20.91 -23.81 37.09
C ASP A 551 19.68 -24.52 36.49
N LEU A 552 19.49 -25.83 36.77
CA LEU A 552 18.35 -26.61 36.25
C LEU A 552 17.02 -26.18 36.88
N GLY A 553 15.96 -26.10 36.08
CA GLY A 553 14.62 -25.73 36.56
C GLY A 553 14.02 -26.81 37.45
N GLN A 554 13.14 -26.41 38.38
CA GLN A 554 12.35 -27.35 39.20
C GLN A 554 10.89 -27.34 38.72
N PRO A 555 10.11 -28.42 38.92
CA PRO A 555 8.69 -28.43 38.58
C PRO A 555 7.95 -27.28 39.29
N GLY A 556 7.38 -26.34 38.51
CA GLY A 556 6.68 -25.16 39.03
C GLY A 556 7.54 -23.90 39.23
N GLN A 557 8.87 -24.00 39.11
CA GLN A 557 9.80 -22.86 39.04
C GLN A 557 10.67 -23.00 37.78
N PRO A 558 10.21 -22.45 36.64
CA PRO A 558 11.01 -22.46 35.42
C PRO A 558 12.33 -21.72 35.63
N MET A 559 13.40 -22.26 35.06
CA MET A 559 14.72 -21.61 35.05
C MET A 559 14.66 -20.25 34.32
N GLU A 560 15.67 -19.40 34.48
CA GLU A 560 15.70 -18.10 33.80
C GLU A 560 15.59 -18.27 32.28
N GLN A 561 14.85 -17.36 31.62
CA GLN A 561 14.48 -17.50 30.21
C GLN A 561 15.69 -17.69 29.28
N ASN A 562 16.75 -16.90 29.47
CA ASN A 562 17.93 -16.99 28.62
C ASN A 562 18.74 -18.26 28.92
N GLU A 563 18.68 -18.80 30.12
CA GLU A 563 19.26 -20.12 30.46
C GLU A 563 18.49 -21.27 29.80
N ALA A 564 17.16 -21.21 29.81
CA ALA A 564 16.32 -22.18 29.09
C ALA A 564 16.62 -22.17 27.59
N PHE A 565 16.73 -20.99 26.97
CA PHE A 565 17.09 -20.87 25.57
C PHE A 565 18.48 -21.40 25.26
N LYS A 566 19.46 -21.15 26.13
CA LYS A 566 20.82 -21.70 26.01
C LYS A 566 20.84 -23.22 26.06
N LEU A 567 20.04 -23.84 26.94
CA LEU A 567 19.96 -25.30 27.08
C LEU A 567 19.31 -25.94 25.85
N ILE A 568 18.25 -25.32 25.34
CA ILE A 568 17.62 -25.72 24.09
C ILE A 568 18.61 -25.60 22.93
N ASP A 569 19.38 -24.52 22.84
CA ASP A 569 20.39 -24.35 21.79
C ASP A 569 21.49 -25.39 21.86
N LEU A 570 21.99 -25.70 23.05
CA LEU A 570 23.00 -26.74 23.24
C LEU A 570 22.48 -28.11 22.82
N TYR A 571 21.21 -28.40 23.08
CA TYR A 571 20.61 -29.68 22.71
C TYR A 571 20.49 -29.88 21.20
N PHE A 572 20.09 -28.83 20.48
CA PHE A 572 19.87 -28.89 19.03
C PHE A 572 21.13 -28.60 18.20
N LYS A 573 22.23 -28.19 18.84
CA LYS A 573 23.49 -27.83 18.18
C LYS A 573 23.99 -28.89 17.20
N ASP A 574 23.97 -30.17 17.59
CA ASP A 574 24.51 -31.28 16.79
C ASP A 574 23.40 -32.13 16.14
N LYS A 575 22.20 -31.56 15.95
CA LYS A 575 21.07 -32.23 15.30
C LYS A 575 20.96 -31.80 13.84
N ASP A 576 20.51 -32.73 13.00
CA ASP A 576 20.32 -32.49 11.56
C ASP A 576 19.31 -31.37 11.27
N HIS A 577 18.36 -31.12 12.17
CA HIS A 577 17.35 -30.07 12.04
C HIS A 577 17.52 -29.02 13.14
N GLN A 578 17.66 -27.77 12.73
CA GLN A 578 17.90 -26.62 13.60
C GLN A 578 16.62 -25.87 13.96
N ILE A 579 16.63 -25.21 15.12
CA ILE A 579 15.54 -24.33 15.57
C ILE A 579 15.78 -22.92 15.01
N TYR A 580 14.83 -22.41 14.21
CA TYR A 580 14.94 -21.07 13.61
C TYR A 580 14.55 -19.96 14.60
N ARG A 581 13.62 -20.24 15.51
CA ARG A 581 13.13 -19.27 16.49
C ARG A 581 12.74 -19.96 17.79
N LYS A 582 13.05 -19.29 18.90
CA LYS A 582 12.51 -19.59 20.23
C LYS A 582 11.77 -18.34 20.65
N SER A 583 10.51 -18.46 21.06
CA SER A 583 9.73 -17.30 21.50
C SER A 583 8.97 -17.62 22.77
N ILE A 584 8.86 -16.63 23.66
CA ILE A 584 7.97 -16.73 24.80
C ILE A 584 6.57 -16.36 24.36
N LYS A 585 5.65 -17.28 24.59
CA LYS A 585 4.22 -17.10 24.39
C LYS A 585 3.52 -17.14 25.73
N LYS A 586 2.30 -16.65 25.76
CA LYS A 586 1.45 -16.63 26.95
C LYS A 586 0.17 -17.37 26.63
N ASN A 587 -0.21 -18.27 27.53
CA ASN A 587 -1.53 -18.86 27.57
C ASN A 587 -2.17 -18.47 28.92
N GLY A 588 -3.03 -17.45 28.90
CA GLY A 588 -3.51 -16.80 30.13
C GLY A 588 -2.37 -16.18 30.95
N SER A 589 -2.23 -16.59 32.21
CA SER A 589 -1.17 -16.13 33.12
C SER A 589 0.16 -16.92 32.99
N GLN A 590 0.15 -18.07 32.30
CA GLN A 590 1.29 -18.97 32.20
C GLN A 590 2.11 -18.70 30.94
N LYS A 591 3.43 -18.60 31.08
CA LYS A 591 4.37 -18.41 29.96
C LYS A 591 4.92 -19.76 29.51
N TYR A 592 5.04 -19.97 28.21
CA TYR A 592 5.64 -21.16 27.62
C TYR A 592 6.62 -20.77 26.49
N ILE A 593 7.54 -21.67 26.17
CA ILE A 593 8.49 -21.52 25.07
C ILE A 593 7.90 -22.19 23.83
N GLU A 594 7.73 -21.44 22.75
CA GLU A 594 7.38 -21.98 21.45
C GLU A 594 8.64 -22.12 20.61
N LEU A 595 8.93 -23.36 20.19
CA LEU A 595 10.04 -23.73 19.31
C LEU A 595 9.57 -23.85 17.87
N SER A 596 10.39 -23.33 16.99
CA SER A 596 10.01 -23.07 15.62
C SER A 596 11.05 -23.75 14.72
N PHE A 597 10.63 -24.74 13.93
CA PHE A 597 11.43 -25.53 12.97
C PHE A 597 11.05 -25.19 11.53
N ILE A 598 11.84 -25.65 10.54
CA ILE A 598 11.53 -25.43 9.11
C ILE A 598 10.06 -25.80 8.76
N THR A 599 9.55 -26.87 9.38
CA THR A 599 8.12 -27.22 9.41
C THR A 599 7.73 -27.79 10.77
N GLY A 600 6.42 -27.76 11.07
CA GLY A 600 5.87 -28.43 12.25
C GLY A 600 6.10 -29.95 12.24
N GLN A 601 6.16 -30.60 11.06
CA GLN A 601 6.46 -32.04 10.97
C GLN A 601 7.87 -32.37 11.44
N ILE A 602 8.85 -31.55 11.08
CA ILE A 602 10.21 -31.72 11.58
C ILE A 602 10.24 -31.56 13.09
N GLY A 603 9.59 -30.53 13.64
CA GLY A 603 9.49 -30.36 15.09
C GLY A 603 8.87 -31.57 15.80
N LYS A 604 7.82 -32.18 15.23
CA LYS A 604 7.20 -33.40 15.77
C LYS A 604 8.16 -34.59 15.84
N ARG A 605 9.17 -34.69 14.96
CA ARG A 605 10.20 -35.74 15.05
C ARG A 605 11.02 -35.65 16.34
N TYR A 606 11.01 -34.48 17.00
CA TYR A 606 11.73 -34.20 18.24
C TYR A 606 10.82 -34.08 19.47
N GLU A 607 9.56 -34.54 19.39
CA GLU A 607 8.56 -34.33 20.46
C GLU A 607 8.97 -34.94 21.80
N GLU A 608 9.53 -36.16 21.82
CA GLU A 608 10.01 -36.78 23.06
C GLU A 608 11.21 -36.03 23.67
N GLN A 609 12.09 -35.52 22.82
CA GLN A 609 13.28 -34.77 23.19
C GLN A 609 12.89 -33.41 23.77
N ILE A 610 11.91 -32.74 23.15
CA ILE A 610 11.35 -31.47 23.62
C ILE A 610 10.63 -31.66 24.96
N ARG A 611 9.95 -32.80 25.18
CA ARG A 611 9.36 -33.14 26.48
C ARG A 611 10.42 -33.25 27.58
N LYS A 612 11.54 -33.92 27.30
CA LYS A 612 12.68 -34.00 28.24
C LYS A 612 13.31 -32.63 28.51
N LEU A 613 13.39 -31.76 27.50
CA LEU A 613 13.84 -30.38 27.67
C LEU A 613 12.87 -29.57 28.53
N ALA A 614 11.56 -29.75 28.37
CA ALA A 614 10.55 -29.10 29.20
C ALA A 614 10.70 -29.50 30.67
N GLU A 615 10.89 -30.80 30.94
CA GLU A 615 11.18 -31.32 32.29
C GLU A 615 12.47 -30.73 32.89
N THR A 616 13.53 -30.63 32.07
CA THR A 616 14.86 -30.16 32.50
C THR A 616 14.91 -28.65 32.73
N THR A 617 14.16 -27.89 31.94
CA THR A 617 14.13 -26.42 32.02
C THR A 617 13.05 -25.89 32.97
N GLY A 618 12.06 -26.72 33.32
CA GLY A 618 10.87 -26.31 34.06
C GLY A 618 9.89 -25.45 33.26
N TRP A 619 10.19 -25.19 31.98
CA TRP A 619 9.30 -24.47 31.06
C TRP A 619 8.36 -25.44 30.36
N GLU A 620 7.11 -25.03 30.14
CA GLU A 620 6.30 -25.66 29.11
C GLU A 620 6.91 -25.31 27.74
N ILE A 621 7.16 -26.31 26.89
CA ILE A 621 7.75 -26.13 25.56
C ILE A 621 6.84 -26.76 24.51
N THR A 622 6.46 -25.99 23.51
CA THR A 622 5.59 -26.42 22.41
C THR A 622 6.26 -26.21 21.05
N ILE A 623 5.77 -26.92 20.03
CA ILE A 623 6.26 -26.81 18.65
C ILE A 623 5.30 -25.94 17.86
N ASN A 624 5.81 -24.91 17.20
CA ASN A 624 5.07 -24.14 16.21
C ASN A 624 4.72 -25.04 15.01
N SER A 625 3.43 -25.18 14.72
CA SER A 625 2.93 -25.99 13.62
C SER A 625 3.14 -25.35 12.24
N MET A 626 3.45 -24.05 12.17
CA MET A 626 3.59 -23.31 10.92
C MET A 626 4.94 -23.58 10.25
N ALA A 627 4.91 -23.75 8.93
CA ALA A 627 6.11 -23.86 8.12
C ALA A 627 6.76 -22.50 7.84
N ASN A 628 8.09 -22.48 7.76
CA ASN A 628 8.85 -21.27 7.42
C ASN A 628 9.02 -21.16 5.90
N ASN A 629 8.14 -20.38 5.26
CA ASN A 629 8.12 -20.22 3.81
C ASN A 629 9.44 -19.72 3.20
N PHE A 630 10.21 -18.91 3.95
CA PHE A 630 11.48 -18.39 3.47
C PHE A 630 12.53 -19.51 3.38
N GLU A 631 12.67 -20.30 4.44
CA GLU A 631 13.59 -21.45 4.48
C GLU A 631 13.20 -22.54 3.51
N LEU A 632 11.90 -22.82 3.36
CA LEU A 632 11.42 -23.77 2.35
C LEU A 632 11.76 -23.31 0.93
N ASN A 633 11.68 -22.00 0.65
CA ASN A 633 12.07 -21.45 -0.65
C ASN A 633 13.58 -21.55 -0.88
N ALA A 634 14.37 -21.21 0.14
CA ALA A 634 15.84 -21.27 0.09
C ALA A 634 16.30 -22.71 -0.14
N LEU A 635 15.80 -23.67 0.64
CA LEU A 635 16.13 -25.09 0.48
C LEU A 635 15.68 -25.63 -0.88
N ALA A 636 14.50 -25.25 -1.37
CA ALA A 636 14.06 -25.66 -2.72
C ALA A 636 15.03 -25.16 -3.80
N ARG A 637 15.51 -23.91 -3.70
CA ARG A 637 16.53 -23.37 -4.63
C ARG A 637 17.87 -24.08 -4.49
N GLN A 638 18.29 -24.36 -3.26
CA GLN A 638 19.55 -25.05 -2.97
C GLN A 638 19.54 -26.47 -3.56
N LEU A 639 18.45 -27.22 -3.42
CA LEU A 639 18.32 -28.54 -4.01
C LEU A 639 18.27 -28.46 -5.54
N LEU A 640 17.52 -27.52 -6.13
CA LEU A 640 17.52 -27.31 -7.57
C LEU A 640 18.93 -27.04 -8.10
N ALA A 641 19.70 -26.17 -7.43
CA ALA A 641 21.08 -25.88 -7.78
C ALA A 641 22.02 -27.09 -7.60
N ARG A 642 21.87 -27.84 -6.50
CA ARG A 642 22.66 -29.06 -6.21
C ARG A 642 22.54 -30.12 -7.32
N TYR A 643 21.36 -30.22 -7.92
CA TYR A 643 21.09 -31.13 -9.03
C TYR A 643 21.22 -30.46 -10.41
N SER A 644 21.90 -29.31 -10.49
CA SER A 644 22.20 -28.59 -11.74
C SER A 644 20.95 -28.19 -12.54
N VAL A 645 19.86 -27.81 -11.85
CA VAL A 645 18.62 -27.31 -12.46
C VAL A 645 18.61 -25.79 -12.44
N GLU A 646 18.95 -25.17 -13.57
CA GLU A 646 19.05 -23.71 -13.71
C GLU A 646 17.77 -23.06 -14.28
N GLU A 647 16.99 -23.82 -15.05
CA GLU A 647 15.73 -23.35 -15.66
C GLU A 647 14.51 -23.81 -14.86
N PHE A 648 13.99 -22.91 -14.02
CA PHE A 648 12.75 -23.08 -13.29
C PHE A 648 12.01 -21.75 -13.11
N GLY A 649 10.68 -21.84 -13.04
CA GLY A 649 9.77 -20.72 -12.82
C GLY A 649 9.56 -20.43 -11.33
N LYS A 650 8.39 -19.86 -11.01
CA LYS A 650 8.08 -19.41 -9.65
C LYS A 650 8.01 -20.57 -8.65
N ILE A 651 8.71 -20.41 -7.52
CA ILE A 651 8.61 -21.27 -6.33
C ILE A 651 7.53 -20.71 -5.39
N SER A 652 6.59 -21.54 -4.94
CA SER A 652 5.49 -21.15 -4.04
C SER A 652 5.23 -22.25 -3.00
N PHE A 653 5.04 -21.86 -1.73
CA PHE A 653 4.51 -22.76 -0.70
C PHE A 653 2.98 -22.82 -0.79
N LEU A 654 2.41 -24.01 -0.63
CA LEU A 654 0.99 -24.30 -0.63
C LEU A 654 0.58 -24.77 0.79
N PRO A 655 0.15 -23.86 1.68
CA PRO A 655 -0.12 -24.19 3.08
C PRO A 655 -1.19 -25.27 3.27
N GLY A 656 -2.21 -25.30 2.40
CA GLY A 656 -3.31 -26.27 2.49
C GLY A 656 -2.92 -27.69 2.09
N GLU A 657 -1.93 -27.85 1.22
CA GLU A 657 -1.39 -29.16 0.79
C GLU A 657 -0.15 -29.56 1.61
N ASN A 658 0.32 -28.63 2.45
CA ASN A 658 1.60 -28.70 3.13
C ASN A 658 2.70 -29.19 2.17
N SER A 659 2.85 -28.47 1.05
CA SER A 659 3.74 -28.81 -0.06
C SER A 659 4.36 -27.56 -0.68
N MET A 660 5.50 -27.72 -1.34
CA MET A 660 6.11 -26.70 -2.19
C MET A 660 5.79 -26.96 -3.66
N LYS A 661 5.64 -25.92 -4.46
CA LYS A 661 5.45 -26.02 -5.91
C LYS A 661 6.46 -25.15 -6.64
N VAL A 662 7.15 -25.74 -7.61
CA VAL A 662 8.05 -25.05 -8.54
C VAL A 662 7.46 -25.20 -9.93
N LYS A 663 7.22 -24.07 -10.61
CA LYS A 663 6.73 -24.10 -11.99
C LYS A 663 7.87 -24.28 -12.99
N ASP A 664 7.55 -24.76 -14.18
CA ASP A 664 8.41 -24.71 -15.37
C ASP A 664 9.81 -25.33 -15.18
N VAL A 665 9.92 -26.38 -14.34
CA VAL A 665 11.19 -27.07 -14.08
C VAL A 665 11.55 -27.95 -15.26
N LYS A 666 12.65 -27.61 -15.95
CA LYS A 666 13.19 -28.39 -17.06
C LYS A 666 14.35 -29.27 -16.62
N THR A 667 14.07 -30.52 -16.28
CA THR A 667 15.07 -31.55 -15.96
C THR A 667 14.47 -32.96 -16.13
N SER A 668 15.28 -34.03 -16.03
CA SER A 668 14.83 -35.42 -16.17
C SER A 668 13.97 -35.87 -14.98
N ASP A 669 13.09 -36.85 -15.19
CA ASP A 669 12.23 -37.39 -14.13
C ASP A 669 13.03 -38.06 -12.99
N GLU A 670 14.18 -38.65 -13.30
CA GLU A 670 15.12 -39.19 -12.30
C GLU A 670 15.60 -38.10 -11.34
N VAL A 671 16.02 -36.95 -11.88
CA VAL A 671 16.48 -35.80 -11.09
C VAL A 671 15.32 -35.19 -10.29
N LYS A 672 14.12 -35.07 -10.88
CA LYS A 672 12.93 -34.60 -10.15
C LYS A 672 12.60 -35.49 -8.96
N ASN A 673 12.76 -36.81 -9.08
CA ASN A 673 12.49 -37.75 -7.98
C ASN A 673 13.53 -37.65 -6.86
N LEU A 674 14.81 -37.45 -7.20
CA LEU A 674 15.86 -37.20 -6.20
C LEU A 674 15.61 -35.92 -5.42
N ILE A 675 15.30 -34.81 -6.10
CA ILE A 675 14.95 -33.54 -5.44
C ILE A 675 13.72 -33.71 -4.53
N LYS A 676 12.71 -34.46 -4.97
CA LYS A 676 11.52 -34.76 -4.16
C LYS A 676 11.85 -35.52 -2.87
N ALA A 677 12.72 -36.52 -2.97
CA ALA A 677 13.13 -37.33 -1.83
C ALA A 677 13.93 -36.50 -0.81
N ASP A 678 14.96 -35.79 -1.26
CA ASP A 678 15.80 -34.93 -0.41
C ASP A 678 14.97 -33.83 0.26
N PHE A 679 14.04 -33.22 -0.47
CA PHE A 679 13.18 -32.18 0.08
C PHE A 679 12.23 -32.74 1.15
N LEU A 680 11.64 -33.91 0.92
CA LEU A 680 10.76 -34.57 1.88
C LEU A 680 11.53 -35.00 3.14
N GLU A 681 12.75 -35.48 2.99
CA GLU A 681 13.60 -35.86 4.12
C GLU A 681 13.89 -34.65 5.02
N ALA A 682 14.36 -33.55 4.43
CA ALA A 682 14.78 -32.34 5.12
C ALA A 682 13.62 -31.52 5.72
N THR A 683 12.41 -31.62 5.15
CA THR A 683 11.29 -30.75 5.54
C THR A 683 10.06 -31.48 6.05
N GLY A 684 9.94 -32.80 5.83
CA GLY A 684 8.74 -33.57 6.15
C GLY A 684 7.51 -33.21 5.30
N ILE A 685 7.68 -32.39 4.24
CA ILE A 685 6.63 -32.00 3.29
C ILE A 685 7.06 -32.29 1.84
N THR A 686 6.10 -32.38 0.93
CA THR A 686 6.37 -32.73 -0.47
C THR A 686 6.72 -31.50 -1.31
N ILE A 687 7.38 -31.72 -2.45
CA ILE A 687 7.62 -30.70 -3.48
C ILE A 687 7.12 -31.17 -4.85
N ALA A 688 6.39 -30.33 -5.56
CA ALA A 688 5.93 -30.53 -6.92
C ALA A 688 6.85 -29.76 -7.89
N LEU A 689 7.43 -30.48 -8.86
CA LEU A 689 8.41 -30.02 -9.86
C LEU A 689 7.95 -30.36 -11.27
#